data_AF-A0A7C3WEB4-F1
#
_entry.id   AF-A0A7C3WEB4-F1
#
_cell.length_a   1.000
_cell.length_b   1.000
_cell.length_c   1.000
_cell.angle_alpha   90.00
_cell.angle_beta   90.00
_cell.angle_gamma   90.00
#
_symmetry.space_group_name_H-M   'P 1'
#
loop_
_entity.id
_entity.type
_entity.pdbx_description
1 polymer ?
#
loop_
_entity_poly.entity_id
_entity_poly.type
_entity_poly.pdbx_seq_one_letter_code
_entity_poly.pdbx_strand_id
1 'polypeptide(L)'
;MGWVASLLLAVLVATASGAPQREPSAVVGKVLSPDGKPISGARVWLVVNRWEVGKPTVESSTFTDSQGNFRLTFKPPLRVYNAHVVAFHPNFAVGWQSFDPRDLKPLTVRLHQPAPLAGIVITPDGKTLAGAKVQVWSVESIHPQFAFEVRKIWFSINNMPEEVTPFWTITDEHGRFVFNNLPAEADVRLIAHHPDFAPSKLPHPERAFSLRTGTVDIVLVMEPKGVLSGQVLRDGKPVAGAQVICQSRFYGQPDERVATDEQGKFEVVLTSGQWRVWAVAENGRWQSEAKFARIVPGAKVSLTLELLRAAEVHGVVRDSETKKPVPFAEVNAYRQIRDEEGYPDWLRPDPVKANEQGEFQLFLLPGKWSLRAWASYSPKHFASDGKEVELISDKPTAVEFLLKPPQKLLVQVVDEKGKPIPNAIVTNEWETVQADRNGRAALNFVVRPVWAATPDLSMFGQTEVKPEDKSVRIVVRKGVPVSGVVVDENDKPVPNARLRVSAFRRDPGMPIELPYDWFEVNADEKGRFQLHLPSGQKFVLTAFVPDFFPTRTEPFVPDKPINLTVKMKRPNLTITGAVIDAETGKPIWGAILRVLPRIGDAIPIEQAPFTFTDQQGRFRLTDLHRDYGGTLMVLHPLYEPIETSLHEQHREIRLERIRPKLGVQLAVGKPAPPLSDVQWLDGDAPPLTGKGKETYLLFAMPFDPSCEKALQRLKELQAKSPEKIQVLVVFDASLPAEELKGYIRELNLPFRFGTVPEGRRIGWDSETFQRYGVKSVPTLVVIDEKGIVKAINPE
;
A
#
# COMPACT_ATOMS: atom_id res chain seq x y z
N MET A 1 40.59 26.05 86.00
CA MET A 1 40.59 26.59 84.63
C MET A 1 41.49 25.72 83.80
N GLY A 2 41.07 25.30 82.60
CA GLY A 2 42.03 24.99 81.57
C GLY A 2 41.94 23.60 80.97
N TRP A 3 41.33 23.59 79.78
CA TRP A 3 41.77 22.84 78.60
C TRP A 3 41.66 21.32 78.65
N VAL A 4 41.87 20.71 77.47
CA VAL A 4 41.92 19.26 77.18
C VAL A 4 40.53 18.69 76.86
N ALA A 5 40.27 17.95 75.78
CA ALA A 5 41.01 17.57 74.57
C ALA A 5 40.04 16.86 73.61
N SER A 6 40.47 16.73 72.35
CA SER A 6 39.95 15.81 71.34
C SER A 6 40.17 14.33 71.70
N LEU A 7 39.27 13.41 71.28
CA LEU A 7 39.54 12.20 70.46
C LEU A 7 38.40 11.14 70.46
N LEU A 8 37.98 10.77 69.23
CA LEU A 8 37.54 9.47 68.67
C LEU A 8 36.38 8.59 69.24
N LEU A 9 35.62 8.09 68.24
CA LEU A 9 34.93 6.79 68.08
C LEU A 9 33.49 6.57 68.61
N ALA A 10 32.54 6.36 67.68
CA ALA A 10 31.62 5.21 67.74
C ALA A 10 30.91 4.96 66.39
N VAL A 11 30.99 3.69 65.97
CA VAL A 11 30.36 3.02 64.84
C VAL A 11 28.84 3.22 64.80
N LEU A 12 28.28 3.50 63.62
CA LEU A 12 26.84 3.41 63.37
C LEU A 12 26.57 2.34 62.30
N VAL A 13 25.97 1.25 62.77
CA VAL A 13 25.46 0.13 61.98
C VAL A 13 24.38 0.67 61.02
N ALA A 14 24.65 0.55 59.73
CA ALA A 14 23.69 0.84 58.68
C ALA A 14 22.66 -0.30 58.61
N THR A 15 21.42 -0.02 59.03
CA THR A 15 20.25 -0.77 58.57
C THR A 15 19.64 -0.02 57.40
N ALA A 16 19.67 -0.67 56.24
CA ALA A 16 19.06 -0.23 55.00
C ALA A 16 17.57 0.10 55.18
N SER A 17 17.18 1.32 54.83
CA SER A 17 15.78 1.73 54.70
C SER A 17 15.55 2.34 53.32
N GLY A 18 14.81 1.58 52.50
CA GLY A 18 13.91 2.05 51.44
C GLY A 18 14.46 3.07 50.44
N ALA A 19 14.85 2.60 49.25
CA ALA A 19 14.84 3.46 48.08
C ALA A 19 13.43 4.07 47.92
N PRO A 20 13.28 5.39 47.66
CA PRO A 20 11.98 6.00 47.49
C PRO A 20 11.29 5.37 46.27
N GLN A 21 10.13 4.76 46.51
CA GLN A 21 9.26 4.22 45.47
C GLN A 21 8.75 5.41 44.64
N ARG A 22 9.41 5.71 43.51
CA ARG A 22 8.98 6.77 42.59
C ARG A 22 7.52 6.55 42.22
N GLU A 23 6.68 7.56 42.40
CA GLU A 23 5.29 7.52 41.94
C GLU A 23 5.23 7.12 40.45
N PRO A 24 4.28 6.27 40.04
CA PRO A 24 4.13 5.91 38.64
C PRO A 24 3.80 7.16 37.80
N SER A 25 4.59 7.38 36.75
CA SER A 25 4.32 8.42 35.76
C SER A 25 2.95 8.20 35.12
N ALA A 26 2.35 9.30 34.65
CA ALA A 26 1.01 9.23 34.12
C ALA A 26 0.76 10.22 32.99
N VAL A 27 -0.12 9.79 32.09
CA VAL A 27 -0.73 10.65 31.08
C VAL A 27 -2.02 11.19 31.67
N VAL A 28 -2.13 12.52 31.71
CA VAL A 28 -3.32 13.22 32.22
C VAL A 28 -3.95 14.03 31.10
N GLY A 29 -5.25 14.24 31.16
CA GLY A 29 -5.92 15.04 30.16
C GLY A 29 -7.43 15.11 30.34
N LYS A 30 -8.11 15.61 29.30
CA LYS A 30 -9.58 15.70 29.26
C LYS A 30 -10.16 15.08 27.99
N VAL A 31 -11.36 14.53 28.10
CA VAL A 31 -12.20 14.14 26.96
C VAL A 31 -13.31 15.16 26.76
N LEU A 32 -13.43 15.69 25.55
CA LEU A 32 -14.43 16.68 25.17
C LEU A 32 -15.33 16.14 24.05
N SER A 33 -16.58 16.62 24.01
CA SER A 33 -17.52 16.43 22.92
C SER A 33 -17.12 17.22 21.66
N PRO A 34 -17.79 17.01 20.52
CA PRO A 34 -17.59 17.83 19.31
C PRO A 34 -17.77 19.34 19.55
N ASP A 35 -18.74 19.73 20.40
CA ASP A 35 -19.00 21.13 20.79
C ASP A 35 -18.11 21.64 21.94
N GLY A 36 -17.12 20.84 22.37
CA GLY A 36 -16.11 21.23 23.36
C GLY A 36 -16.53 21.11 24.83
N LYS A 37 -17.68 20.48 25.13
CA LYS A 37 -18.13 20.20 26.49
C LYS A 37 -17.41 18.97 27.06
N PRO A 38 -17.11 18.93 28.38
CA PRO A 38 -16.51 17.73 28.99
C PRO A 38 -17.42 16.50 28.91
N ILE A 39 -16.84 15.32 28.65
CA ILE A 39 -17.57 14.04 28.62
C ILE A 39 -17.24 13.23 29.85
N SER A 40 -18.26 12.93 30.66
CA SER A 40 -18.15 12.01 31.80
C SER A 40 -18.37 10.56 31.36
N GLY A 41 -17.69 9.61 32.03
CA GLY A 41 -17.88 8.18 31.80
C GLY A 41 -17.35 7.67 30.45
N ALA A 42 -16.57 8.46 29.72
CA ALA A 42 -15.87 7.95 28.55
C ALA A 42 -14.75 7.00 28.99
N ARG A 43 -14.65 5.84 28.34
CA ARG A 43 -13.55 4.90 28.56
C ARG A 43 -12.33 5.40 27.79
N VAL A 44 -11.17 5.41 28.45
CA VAL A 44 -9.92 5.93 27.89
C VAL A 44 -8.84 4.87 28.01
N TRP A 45 -8.11 4.61 26.92
CA TRP A 45 -6.98 3.67 26.87
C TRP A 45 -5.69 4.39 26.51
N LEU A 46 -4.60 4.03 27.19
CA LEU A 46 -3.23 4.32 26.75
C LEU A 46 -2.74 3.13 25.90
N VAL A 47 -2.66 3.32 24.59
CA VAL A 47 -2.18 2.30 23.64
C VAL A 47 -0.75 2.65 23.23
N VAL A 48 0.16 1.70 23.36
CA VAL A 48 1.59 1.90 23.11
C VAL A 48 2.17 0.81 22.21
N ASN A 49 3.00 1.21 21.26
CA ASN A 49 3.75 0.26 20.42
C ASN A 49 5.19 0.13 20.92
N ARG A 50 5.43 -0.91 21.72
CA ARG A 50 6.71 -1.15 22.40
C ARG A 50 7.78 -1.68 21.43
N TRP A 51 9.02 -1.24 21.61
CA TRP A 51 10.17 -1.71 20.82
C TRP A 51 10.37 -3.23 20.92
N GLU A 52 10.02 -3.83 22.05
CA GLU A 52 10.29 -5.23 22.36
C GLU A 52 9.20 -6.19 21.88
N VAL A 53 7.97 -5.70 21.69
CA VAL A 53 6.79 -6.55 21.43
C VAL A 53 6.39 -6.53 19.95
N GLY A 54 6.73 -5.46 19.22
CA GLY A 54 6.43 -5.34 17.78
C GLY A 54 4.95 -5.21 17.42
N LYS A 55 4.06 -5.08 18.41
CA LYS A 55 2.63 -4.81 18.24
C LYS A 55 2.11 -3.83 19.32
N PRO A 56 1.04 -3.07 19.04
CA PRO A 56 0.38 -2.22 20.03
C PRO A 56 -0.15 -3.03 21.23
N THR A 57 -0.05 -2.45 22.43
CA THR A 57 -0.55 -3.01 23.69
C THR A 57 -1.26 -1.94 24.51
N VAL A 58 -2.24 -2.33 25.32
CA VAL A 58 -2.84 -1.42 26.31
C VAL A 58 -1.95 -1.37 27.54
N GLU A 59 -1.40 -0.19 27.83
CA GLU A 59 -0.57 0.04 29.02
C GLU A 59 -1.45 0.24 30.26
N SER A 60 -2.55 0.98 30.11
CA SER A 60 -3.56 1.20 31.13
C SER A 60 -4.86 1.72 30.51
N SER A 61 -5.95 1.63 31.27
CA SER A 61 -7.23 2.25 30.92
C SER A 61 -7.90 2.84 32.15
N THR A 62 -8.80 3.81 31.93
CA THR A 62 -9.60 4.45 32.98
C THR A 62 -10.94 4.96 32.42
N PHE A 63 -11.80 5.51 33.27
CA PHE A 63 -12.98 6.27 32.88
C PHE A 63 -12.81 7.74 33.23
N THR A 64 -13.42 8.63 32.44
CA THR A 64 -13.42 10.05 32.74
C THR A 64 -14.35 10.42 33.89
N ASP A 65 -13.93 11.39 34.71
CA ASP A 65 -14.75 11.93 35.81
C ASP A 65 -15.87 12.86 35.30
N SER A 66 -16.63 13.49 36.21
CA SER A 66 -17.73 14.41 35.86
C SER A 66 -17.27 15.69 35.13
N GLN A 67 -15.99 16.02 35.19
CA GLN A 67 -15.36 17.14 34.48
C GLN A 67 -14.60 16.68 33.23
N GLY A 68 -14.75 15.42 32.84
CA GLY A 68 -14.11 14.82 31.68
C GLY A 68 -12.62 14.54 31.85
N ASN A 69 -12.06 14.63 33.06
CA ASN A 69 -10.64 14.39 33.28
C ASN A 69 -10.31 12.90 33.29
N PHE A 70 -9.12 12.52 32.81
CA PHE A 70 -8.59 11.18 32.90
C PHE A 70 -7.15 11.17 33.43
N ARG A 71 -6.75 10.04 34.02
CA ARG A 71 -5.38 9.77 34.46
C ARG A 71 -5.01 8.31 34.16
N LEU A 72 -3.99 8.11 33.33
CA LEU A 72 -3.50 6.81 32.86
C LEU A 72 -2.08 6.58 33.39
N THR A 73 -1.90 5.64 34.32
CA THR A 73 -0.58 5.28 34.87
C THR A 73 0.21 4.37 33.93
N PHE A 74 1.54 4.50 33.95
CA PHE A 74 2.45 3.58 33.25
C PHE A 74 3.77 3.42 34.01
N LYS A 75 4.54 2.38 33.68
CA LYS A 75 5.88 2.15 34.25
C LYS A 75 6.98 2.80 33.39
N PRO A 76 7.76 3.77 33.90
CA PRO A 76 8.86 4.37 33.12
C PRO A 76 10.06 3.43 32.97
N PRO A 77 10.86 3.56 31.89
CA PRO A 77 10.63 4.43 30.74
C PRO A 77 9.65 3.81 29.72
N LEU A 78 8.74 4.62 29.16
CA LEU A 78 7.92 4.22 28.00
C LEU A 78 8.78 4.21 26.73
N ARG A 79 9.35 3.04 26.44
CA ARG A 79 10.23 2.74 25.30
C ARG A 79 9.42 2.33 24.06
N VAL A 80 8.82 3.29 23.37
CA VAL A 80 7.79 3.03 22.34
C VAL A 80 8.02 3.83 21.05
N TYR A 81 7.61 3.26 19.91
CA TYR A 81 7.64 3.94 18.60
C TYR A 81 6.58 5.04 18.52
N ASN A 82 5.40 4.80 19.09
CA ASN A 82 4.30 5.75 19.20
C ASN A 82 3.43 5.39 20.42
N ALA A 83 2.72 6.41 20.93
CA ALA A 83 1.74 6.28 21.99
C ALA A 83 0.48 7.05 21.62
N HIS A 84 -0.67 6.47 21.94
CA HIS A 84 -1.99 7.03 21.66
C HIS A 84 -2.84 7.00 22.90
N VAL A 85 -3.59 8.07 23.15
CA VAL A 85 -4.75 8.04 24.03
C VAL A 85 -5.98 7.88 23.16
N VAL A 86 -6.75 6.82 23.36
CA VAL A 86 -8.02 6.56 22.66
C VAL A 86 -9.15 6.73 23.66
N ALA A 87 -10.21 7.45 23.28
CA ALA A 87 -11.39 7.66 24.12
C ALA A 87 -12.67 7.23 23.39
N PHE A 88 -13.54 6.53 24.10
CA PHE A 88 -14.82 6.04 23.59
C PHE A 88 -15.96 6.34 24.57
N HIS A 89 -17.10 6.77 24.00
CA HIS A 89 -18.37 6.90 24.70
C HIS A 89 -19.50 6.46 23.75
N PRO A 90 -20.50 5.67 24.20
CA PRO A 90 -21.52 5.08 23.31
C PRO A 90 -22.32 6.06 22.44
N ASN A 91 -22.49 7.29 22.91
CA ASN A 91 -23.25 8.33 22.20
C ASN A 91 -22.43 9.13 21.18
N PHE A 92 -21.14 8.85 21.03
CA PHE A 92 -20.24 9.60 20.15
C PHE A 92 -19.40 8.66 19.29
N ALA A 93 -18.74 9.22 18.28
CA ALA A 93 -17.64 8.54 17.63
C ALA A 93 -16.39 8.53 18.50
N VAL A 94 -15.58 7.50 18.33
CA VAL A 94 -14.27 7.35 18.96
C VAL A 94 -13.36 8.54 18.61
N GLY A 95 -12.60 9.01 19.61
CA GLY A 95 -11.60 10.05 19.45
C GLY A 95 -10.23 9.57 19.91
N TRP A 96 -9.16 10.12 19.35
CA TRP A 96 -7.79 9.76 19.74
C TRP A 96 -6.85 10.96 19.70
N GLN A 97 -5.73 10.83 20.42
CA GLN A 97 -4.61 11.76 20.33
C GLN A 97 -3.30 10.98 20.41
N SER A 98 -2.44 11.16 19.41
CA SER A 98 -1.06 10.68 19.44
C SER A 98 -0.17 11.68 20.16
N PHE A 99 0.79 11.21 20.96
CA PHE A 99 1.68 12.09 21.71
C PHE A 99 3.09 11.47 21.88
N ASP A 100 4.06 12.29 22.30
CA ASP A 100 5.38 11.80 22.68
C ASP A 100 5.36 11.38 24.15
N PRO A 101 5.61 10.10 24.49
CA PRO A 101 5.59 9.62 25.87
C PRO A 101 6.66 10.25 26.78
N ARG A 102 7.62 11.01 26.21
CA ARG A 102 8.65 11.75 26.97
C ARG A 102 8.27 13.20 27.22
N ASP A 103 7.22 13.70 26.57
CA ASP A 103 6.64 15.04 26.77
C ASP A 103 5.22 14.89 27.31
N LEU A 104 5.11 14.60 28.62
CA LEU A 104 3.84 14.32 29.33
C LEU A 104 3.03 15.59 29.61
N LYS A 105 2.78 16.41 28.59
CA LYS A 105 1.84 17.54 28.70
C LYS A 105 0.41 17.03 28.83
N PRO A 106 -0.47 17.78 29.53
CA PRO A 106 -1.89 17.47 29.57
C PRO A 106 -2.47 17.37 28.16
N LEU A 107 -3.19 16.27 27.91
CA LEU A 107 -3.79 15.95 26.61
C LEU A 107 -5.26 16.36 26.55
N THR A 108 -5.78 16.57 25.34
CA THR A 108 -7.20 16.83 25.09
C THR A 108 -7.66 15.95 23.94
N VAL A 109 -8.48 14.96 24.25
CA VAL A 109 -9.09 14.07 23.26
C VAL A 109 -10.48 14.59 22.95
N ARG A 110 -10.77 14.88 21.68
CA ARG A 110 -12.11 15.27 21.24
C ARG A 110 -12.80 14.07 20.62
N LEU A 111 -14.02 13.78 21.06
CA LEU A 111 -14.92 12.83 20.41
C LEU A 111 -15.58 13.50 19.21
N HIS A 112 -16.02 12.70 18.24
CA HIS A 112 -16.61 13.18 16.99
C HIS A 112 -18.10 12.81 16.89
N GLN A 113 -18.80 13.38 15.90
CA GLN A 113 -20.15 12.93 15.58
C GLN A 113 -20.08 11.52 14.98
N PRO A 114 -20.96 10.59 15.39
CA PRO A 114 -21.00 9.24 14.83
C PRO A 114 -21.67 9.20 13.45
N ALA A 115 -21.17 8.35 12.56
CA ALA A 115 -21.86 7.93 11.34
C ALA A 115 -21.72 6.40 11.16
N PRO A 116 -22.77 5.72 10.67
CA PRO A 116 -22.76 4.27 10.55
C PRO A 116 -21.91 3.79 9.37
N LEU A 117 -21.41 2.57 9.47
CA LEU A 117 -20.81 1.83 8.35
C LEU A 117 -21.34 0.41 8.42
N ALA A 118 -22.04 -0.05 7.39
CA ALA A 118 -22.77 -1.33 7.44
C ALA A 118 -22.70 -2.11 6.13
N GLY A 119 -22.75 -3.43 6.25
CA GLY A 119 -22.66 -4.31 5.10
C GLY A 119 -22.83 -5.78 5.44
N ILE A 120 -22.38 -6.62 4.51
CA ILE A 120 -22.43 -8.07 4.57
C ILE A 120 -21.08 -8.66 4.18
N VAL A 121 -20.70 -9.76 4.84
CA VAL A 121 -19.57 -10.60 4.42
C VAL A 121 -20.11 -11.82 3.71
N ILE A 122 -19.53 -12.12 2.56
CA ILE A 122 -19.89 -13.29 1.74
C ILE A 122 -18.65 -14.12 1.40
N THR A 123 -18.91 -15.39 1.11
CA THR A 123 -17.95 -16.29 0.50
C THR A 123 -17.83 -15.98 -1.00
N PRO A 124 -16.72 -16.39 -1.65
CA PRO A 124 -16.51 -16.24 -3.10
C PRO A 124 -17.58 -16.84 -4.01
N ASP A 125 -18.28 -17.89 -3.54
CA ASP A 125 -19.39 -18.53 -4.25
C ASP A 125 -20.74 -17.87 -3.96
N GLY A 126 -20.75 -16.72 -3.28
CA GLY A 126 -21.94 -15.91 -3.04
C GLY A 126 -22.82 -16.39 -1.89
N LYS A 127 -22.25 -17.04 -0.87
CA LYS A 127 -22.99 -17.40 0.36
C LYS A 127 -22.69 -16.38 1.45
N THR A 128 -23.67 -16.05 2.28
CA THR A 128 -23.46 -15.20 3.45
C THR A 128 -22.57 -15.89 4.47
N LEU A 129 -21.68 -15.13 5.13
CA LEU A 129 -20.71 -15.67 6.07
C LEU A 129 -20.90 -15.12 7.48
N ALA A 130 -21.48 -15.95 8.35
CA ALA A 130 -21.59 -15.68 9.77
C ALA A 130 -20.26 -15.87 10.51
N GLY A 131 -20.08 -15.21 11.66
CA GLY A 131 -18.90 -15.39 12.51
C GLY A 131 -17.60 -14.78 11.96
N ALA A 132 -17.66 -14.04 10.86
CA ALA A 132 -16.52 -13.29 10.34
C ALA A 132 -16.28 -12.05 11.22
N LYS A 133 -15.04 -11.87 11.69
CA LYS A 133 -14.64 -10.69 12.44
C LYS A 133 -14.29 -9.58 11.46
N VAL A 134 -15.12 -8.54 11.39
CA VAL A 134 -14.86 -7.35 10.59
C VAL A 134 -14.16 -6.32 11.47
N GLN A 135 -13.00 -5.86 11.06
CA GLN A 135 -12.14 -4.94 11.79
C GLN A 135 -11.85 -3.69 10.97
N VAL A 136 -11.81 -2.54 11.63
CA VAL A 136 -11.34 -1.29 11.08
C VAL A 136 -9.81 -1.34 11.03
N TRP A 137 -9.28 -1.20 9.83
CA TRP A 137 -7.86 -1.12 9.56
C TRP A 137 -7.34 0.29 9.82
N SER A 138 -7.92 1.29 9.17
CA SER A 138 -7.55 2.69 9.37
C SER A 138 -8.75 3.60 9.36
N VAL A 139 -8.66 4.70 10.10
CA VAL A 139 -9.59 5.82 10.06
C VAL A 139 -8.81 7.09 9.76
N GLU A 140 -9.26 7.84 8.76
CA GLU A 140 -8.70 9.12 8.33
C GLU A 140 -9.78 10.19 8.46
N SER A 141 -9.51 11.23 9.27
CA SER A 141 -10.43 12.37 9.40
C SER A 141 -10.22 13.37 8.28
N ILE A 142 -11.33 13.88 7.72
CA ILE A 142 -11.30 14.80 6.58
C ILE A 142 -11.46 16.29 6.95
N HIS A 143 -11.41 16.66 8.24
CA HIS A 143 -11.64 18.04 8.69
C HIS A 143 -10.40 18.81 9.19
N PRO A 144 -9.21 18.71 8.59
CA PRO A 144 -8.16 19.67 8.91
C PRO A 144 -8.36 21.00 8.18
N GLN A 145 -7.82 22.07 8.77
CA GLN A 145 -7.77 23.38 8.12
C GLN A 145 -6.83 23.36 6.91
N PHE A 146 -5.75 22.56 6.97
CA PHE A 146 -4.82 22.35 5.86
C PHE A 146 -4.85 20.91 5.38
N ALA A 147 -4.83 20.70 4.07
CA ALA A 147 -4.87 19.35 3.52
C ALA A 147 -3.69 18.46 3.95
N PHE A 148 -2.54 19.05 4.29
CA PHE A 148 -1.38 18.32 4.82
C PHE A 148 -1.54 17.85 6.27
N GLU A 149 -2.48 18.43 7.03
CA GLU A 149 -2.84 17.93 8.35
C GLU A 149 -3.70 16.66 8.26
N VAL A 150 -4.36 16.37 7.12
CA VAL A 150 -5.10 15.09 6.89
C VAL A 150 -4.16 13.90 7.13
N ARG A 151 -2.92 14.01 6.61
CA ARG A 151 -1.88 12.97 6.78
C ARG A 151 -1.44 12.78 8.24
N LYS A 152 -1.77 13.69 9.16
CA LYS A 152 -1.47 13.59 10.60
C LYS A 152 -2.60 12.99 11.42
N ILE A 153 -3.83 12.98 10.91
CA ILE A 153 -5.00 12.39 11.57
C ILE A 153 -5.24 10.95 11.08
N TRP A 154 -4.28 10.37 10.36
CA TRP A 154 -4.26 8.94 10.06
C TRP A 154 -4.07 8.14 11.35
N PHE A 155 -5.12 7.42 11.76
CA PHE A 155 -5.03 6.45 12.83
C PHE A 155 -5.00 5.05 12.23
N SER A 156 -3.80 4.48 12.18
CA SER A 156 -3.61 3.07 11.91
C SER A 156 -4.04 2.27 13.13
N ILE A 157 -5.08 1.46 12.96
CA ILE A 157 -5.70 0.62 14.01
C ILE A 157 -5.25 -0.84 13.85
N ASN A 158 -4.25 -1.02 12.99
CA ASN A 158 -3.65 -2.28 12.61
C ASN A 158 -3.05 -2.90 13.86
N ASN A 159 -3.65 -4.01 14.31
CA ASN A 159 -3.28 -4.71 15.55
C ASN A 159 -3.63 -3.95 16.85
N MET A 160 -4.66 -3.11 16.83
CA MET A 160 -5.24 -2.60 18.06
C MET A 160 -5.68 -3.77 18.96
N PRO A 161 -5.35 -3.77 20.27
CA PRO A 161 -5.80 -4.82 21.17
C PRO A 161 -7.32 -4.97 21.16
N GLU A 162 -7.83 -6.20 21.21
CA GLU A 162 -9.27 -6.49 21.06
C GLU A 162 -10.15 -5.76 22.09
N GLU A 163 -9.60 -5.46 23.25
CA GLU A 163 -10.26 -4.69 24.31
C GLU A 163 -10.52 -3.21 23.97
N VAL A 164 -9.87 -2.66 22.93
CA VAL A 164 -10.10 -1.29 22.44
C VAL A 164 -11.21 -1.31 21.39
N THR A 165 -12.39 -0.88 21.82
CA THR A 165 -13.62 -0.75 21.02
C THR A 165 -13.79 0.70 20.54
N PRO A 166 -14.48 0.99 19.41
CA PRO A 166 -15.38 0.16 18.61
C PRO A 166 -14.82 -0.25 17.24
N PHE A 167 -13.57 -0.72 17.20
CA PHE A 167 -12.87 -0.97 15.94
C PHE A 167 -13.06 -2.35 15.33
N TRP A 168 -13.91 -3.20 15.90
CA TRP A 168 -14.26 -4.47 15.28
C TRP A 168 -15.68 -4.88 15.67
N THR A 169 -16.26 -5.77 14.88
CA THR A 169 -17.56 -6.41 15.09
C THR A 169 -17.53 -7.81 14.49
N ILE A 170 -18.52 -8.65 14.82
CA ILE A 170 -18.66 -10.01 14.28
C ILE A 170 -19.94 -10.06 13.46
N THR A 171 -19.89 -10.73 12.31
CA THR A 171 -21.07 -10.88 11.48
C THR A 171 -22.14 -11.75 12.13
N ASP A 172 -23.40 -11.35 11.97
CA ASP A 172 -24.56 -12.14 12.42
C ASP A 172 -24.77 -13.42 11.58
N GLU A 173 -25.81 -14.19 11.88
CA GLU A 173 -26.16 -15.43 11.16
C GLU A 173 -26.44 -15.23 9.66
N HIS A 174 -26.72 -13.99 9.25
CA HIS A 174 -26.93 -13.59 7.86
C HIS A 174 -25.71 -12.91 7.25
N GLY A 175 -24.56 -12.94 7.94
CA GLY A 175 -23.31 -12.34 7.48
C GLY A 175 -23.26 -10.82 7.62
N ARG A 176 -24.21 -10.17 8.29
CA ARG A 176 -24.29 -8.70 8.37
C ARG A 176 -23.40 -8.15 9.46
N PHE A 177 -22.81 -6.98 9.22
CA PHE A 177 -22.01 -6.23 10.19
C PHE A 177 -22.42 -4.75 10.24
N VAL A 178 -22.24 -4.12 11.40
CA VAL A 178 -22.51 -2.69 11.61
C VAL A 178 -21.46 -2.08 12.55
N PHE A 179 -20.96 -0.90 12.19
CA PHE A 179 -20.24 0.02 13.06
C PHE A 179 -21.06 1.29 13.25
N ASN A 180 -21.36 1.69 14.49
CA ASN A 180 -22.20 2.88 14.77
C ASN A 180 -21.41 4.08 15.29
N ASN A 181 -20.14 3.89 15.68
CA ASN A 181 -19.39 4.88 16.46
C ASN A 181 -18.08 5.30 15.75
N LEU A 182 -18.10 5.33 14.42
CA LEU A 182 -16.98 5.85 13.61
C LEU A 182 -17.19 7.34 13.32
N PRO A 183 -16.12 8.14 13.23
CA PRO A 183 -16.25 9.59 12.99
C PRO A 183 -16.95 9.88 11.66
N ALA A 184 -17.92 10.79 11.68
CA ALA A 184 -18.64 11.22 10.50
C ALA A 184 -17.69 11.81 9.44
N GLU A 185 -18.01 11.49 8.19
CA GLU A 185 -17.23 11.80 7.01
C GLU A 185 -15.80 11.26 7.01
N ALA A 186 -15.43 10.35 7.92
CA ALA A 186 -14.12 9.70 7.86
C ALA A 186 -14.02 8.72 6.69
N ASP A 187 -12.80 8.62 6.16
CA ASP A 187 -12.39 7.55 5.26
C ASP A 187 -11.91 6.36 6.10
N VAL A 188 -12.51 5.20 5.86
CA VAL A 188 -12.34 3.98 6.65
C VAL A 188 -11.91 2.84 5.75
N ARG A 189 -10.90 2.09 6.17
CA ARG A 189 -10.58 0.80 5.53
C ARG A 189 -11.03 -0.33 6.44
N LEU A 190 -11.71 -1.32 5.88
CA LEU A 190 -12.16 -2.52 6.59
C LEU A 190 -11.35 -3.75 6.19
N ILE A 191 -11.28 -4.70 7.10
CA ILE A 191 -10.75 -6.04 6.87
C ILE A 191 -11.64 -7.08 7.55
N ALA A 192 -11.81 -8.25 6.94
CA ALA A 192 -12.58 -9.34 7.50
C ALA A 192 -11.68 -10.56 7.73
N HIS A 193 -11.85 -11.21 8.89
CA HIS A 193 -11.11 -12.40 9.29
C HIS A 193 -12.10 -13.54 9.56
N HIS A 194 -11.80 -14.72 9.02
CA HIS A 194 -12.54 -15.95 9.31
C HIS A 194 -11.58 -17.16 9.27
N PRO A 195 -11.65 -18.10 10.22
CA PRO A 195 -10.71 -19.24 10.30
C PRO A 195 -10.62 -20.08 9.02
N ASP A 196 -11.71 -20.20 8.26
CA ASP A 196 -11.80 -21.04 7.07
C ASP A 196 -11.34 -20.38 5.76
N PHE A 197 -11.08 -19.07 5.78
CA PHE A 197 -10.68 -18.31 4.60
C PHE A 197 -9.22 -17.84 4.71
N ALA A 198 -8.66 -17.35 3.60
CA ALA A 198 -7.28 -16.86 3.61
C ALA A 198 -7.17 -15.69 4.61
N PRO A 199 -6.10 -15.66 5.44
CA PRO A 199 -5.88 -14.56 6.35
C PRO A 199 -5.50 -13.32 5.54
N SER A 200 -6.44 -12.43 5.30
CA SER A 200 -6.08 -11.10 4.84
C SER A 200 -5.72 -10.27 6.06
N LYS A 201 -4.49 -9.71 6.13
CA LYS A 201 -4.11 -8.78 7.21
C LYS A 201 -4.09 -7.32 6.74
N LEU A 202 -4.09 -7.05 5.44
CA LEU A 202 -4.46 -5.73 4.85
C LEU A 202 -5.66 -5.84 3.92
N PRO A 203 -6.39 -4.74 3.67
CA PRO A 203 -7.08 -4.58 2.40
C PRO A 203 -6.10 -4.85 1.25
N HIS A 204 -6.42 -5.79 0.35
CA HIS A 204 -5.57 -6.13 -0.79
C HIS A 204 -5.34 -4.85 -1.62
N PRO A 205 -4.12 -4.33 -1.82
CA PRO A 205 -3.91 -2.97 -2.32
C PRO A 205 -4.49 -2.70 -3.72
N GLU A 206 -4.54 -3.70 -4.61
CA GLU A 206 -5.24 -3.58 -5.91
C GLU A 206 -6.78 -3.56 -5.80
N ARG A 207 -7.30 -3.86 -4.60
CA ARG A 207 -8.73 -3.96 -4.26
C ARG A 207 -9.07 -3.14 -3.01
N ALA A 208 -8.12 -2.36 -2.51
CA ALA A 208 -8.25 -1.58 -1.30
C ALA A 208 -8.85 -0.24 -1.69
N PHE A 209 -10.05 0.03 -1.20
CA PHE A 209 -10.69 1.32 -1.33
C PHE A 209 -11.05 1.83 0.06
N SER A 210 -10.97 3.14 0.21
CA SER A 210 -11.48 3.82 1.39
C SER A 210 -13.01 3.85 1.28
N LEU A 211 -13.68 3.40 2.32
CA LEU A 211 -15.11 3.51 2.50
C LEU A 211 -15.39 4.79 3.26
N ARG A 212 -16.39 5.57 2.83
CA ARG A 212 -16.81 6.73 3.61
C ARG A 212 -17.78 6.29 4.70
N THR A 213 -17.61 6.79 5.92
CA THR A 213 -18.65 6.63 6.95
C THR A 213 -19.97 7.24 6.46
N GLY A 214 -21.07 6.53 6.71
CA GLY A 214 -22.38 6.75 6.09
C GLY A 214 -22.70 5.74 4.99
N THR A 215 -21.70 5.06 4.41
CA THR A 215 -21.95 3.99 3.42
C THR A 215 -22.59 2.78 4.08
N VAL A 216 -23.77 2.44 3.60
CA VAL A 216 -24.50 1.20 3.87
C VAL A 216 -24.52 0.37 2.59
N ASP A 217 -24.78 -0.94 2.67
CA ASP A 217 -24.73 -1.88 1.53
C ASP A 217 -23.33 -2.30 1.06
N ILE A 218 -22.35 -2.30 1.98
CA ILE A 218 -21.01 -2.81 1.69
C ILE A 218 -21.06 -4.33 1.50
N VAL A 219 -20.42 -4.85 0.46
CA VAL A 219 -20.23 -6.30 0.27
C VAL A 219 -18.75 -6.65 0.37
N LEU A 220 -18.37 -7.34 1.45
CA LEU A 220 -17.01 -7.86 1.63
C LEU A 220 -16.96 -9.32 1.19
N VAL A 221 -16.14 -9.63 0.20
CA VAL A 221 -15.95 -11.00 -0.29
C VAL A 221 -14.68 -11.58 0.34
N MET A 222 -14.80 -12.66 1.10
CA MET A 222 -13.64 -13.37 1.66
C MET A 222 -12.82 -14.03 0.57
N GLU A 223 -11.50 -14.15 0.72
CA GLU A 223 -10.67 -14.90 -0.24
C GLU A 223 -10.54 -16.38 0.17
N PRO A 224 -10.68 -17.36 -0.74
CA PRO A 224 -10.35 -18.75 -0.43
C PRO A 224 -8.86 -18.89 -0.08
N LYS A 225 -8.55 -19.85 0.79
CA LYS A 225 -7.19 -20.25 1.15
C LYS A 225 -6.42 -20.71 -0.08
N GLY A 226 -5.34 -20.02 -0.45
CA GLY A 226 -4.29 -20.57 -1.30
C GLY A 226 -3.27 -21.30 -0.43
N VAL A 227 -2.75 -22.44 -0.88
CA VAL A 227 -1.76 -23.24 -0.14
C VAL A 227 -0.46 -23.27 -0.91
N LEU A 228 0.62 -22.85 -0.26
CA LEU A 228 1.99 -23.06 -0.72
C LEU A 228 2.61 -24.17 0.11
N SER A 229 3.01 -25.26 -0.55
CA SER A 229 3.75 -26.36 0.06
C SER A 229 5.17 -26.44 -0.51
N GLY A 230 6.04 -27.19 0.13
CA GLY A 230 7.37 -27.42 -0.41
C GLY A 230 8.31 -28.16 0.49
N GLN A 231 9.59 -28.13 0.14
CA GLN A 231 10.66 -28.72 0.91
C GLN A 231 11.88 -27.80 0.94
N VAL A 232 12.56 -27.76 2.08
CA VAL A 232 13.84 -27.09 2.28
C VAL A 232 14.94 -28.14 2.35
N LEU A 233 15.97 -27.97 1.52
CA LEU A 233 17.10 -28.87 1.38
C LEU A 233 18.42 -28.14 1.65
N ARG A 234 19.45 -28.90 2.03
CA ARG A 234 20.86 -28.49 2.06
C ARG A 234 21.70 -29.66 1.56
N ASP A 235 22.45 -29.42 0.49
CA ASP A 235 23.23 -30.45 -0.22
C ASP A 235 22.35 -31.66 -0.59
N GLY A 236 21.11 -31.38 -1.02
CA GLY A 236 20.11 -32.39 -1.37
C GLY A 236 19.47 -33.14 -0.18
N LYS A 237 19.81 -32.80 1.07
CA LYS A 237 19.24 -33.42 2.28
C LYS A 237 18.18 -32.53 2.93
N PRO A 238 17.09 -33.07 3.50
CA PRO A 238 16.06 -32.28 4.16
C PRO A 238 16.58 -31.56 5.41
N VAL A 239 16.07 -30.34 5.65
CA VAL A 239 16.44 -29.52 6.80
C VAL A 239 15.20 -29.24 7.66
N ALA A 240 15.18 -29.80 8.87
CA ALA A 240 14.12 -29.59 9.85
C ALA A 240 14.26 -28.25 10.59
N GLY A 241 13.14 -27.64 10.97
CA GLY A 241 13.10 -26.39 11.73
C GLY A 241 13.54 -25.14 10.96
N ALA A 242 13.82 -25.25 9.65
CA ALA A 242 14.09 -24.09 8.80
C ALA A 242 12.84 -23.21 8.74
N GLN A 243 13.01 -21.89 8.91
CA GLN A 243 11.93 -20.92 8.81
C GLN A 243 11.75 -20.53 7.35
N VAL A 244 10.62 -20.88 6.77
CA VAL A 244 10.20 -20.43 5.44
C VAL A 244 9.45 -19.12 5.60
N ILE A 245 9.94 -18.07 4.96
CA ILE A 245 9.40 -16.72 5.01
C ILE A 245 8.74 -16.43 3.68
N CYS A 246 7.46 -16.05 3.73
CA CYS A 246 6.66 -15.66 2.58
C CYS A 246 6.34 -14.17 2.71
N GLN A 247 6.98 -13.35 1.88
CA GLN A 247 6.77 -11.91 1.84
C GLN A 247 5.96 -11.54 0.61
N SER A 248 4.85 -10.84 0.80
CA SER A 248 4.08 -10.33 -0.34
C SER A 248 4.89 -9.30 -1.12
N ARG A 249 4.74 -9.28 -2.44
CA ARG A 249 5.26 -8.18 -3.27
C ARG A 249 4.46 -6.90 -3.04
N PHE A 250 3.23 -7.03 -2.57
CA PHE A 250 2.39 -5.90 -2.22
C PHE A 250 2.84 -5.30 -0.89
N TYR A 251 3.18 -4.01 -0.93
CA TYR A 251 3.70 -3.31 0.23
C TYR A 251 2.68 -3.31 1.38
N GLY A 252 3.13 -3.77 2.56
CA GLY A 252 2.38 -3.71 3.81
C GLY A 252 1.65 -4.99 4.22
N GLN A 253 1.51 -6.01 3.37
CA GLN A 253 1.05 -7.32 3.84
C GLN A 253 2.14 -7.89 4.76
N PRO A 254 1.78 -8.44 5.93
CA PRO A 254 2.75 -9.03 6.83
C PRO A 254 3.32 -10.30 6.24
N ASP A 255 4.58 -10.56 6.53
CA ASP A 255 5.24 -11.79 6.14
C ASP A 255 4.61 -12.98 6.90
N GLU A 256 4.34 -14.07 6.18
CA GLU A 256 3.94 -15.33 6.79
C GLU A 256 5.18 -16.21 7.00
N ARG A 257 5.25 -16.89 8.14
CA ARG A 257 6.37 -17.77 8.48
C ARG A 257 5.88 -19.14 8.90
N VAL A 258 6.56 -20.17 8.43
CA VAL A 258 6.32 -21.56 8.84
C VAL A 258 7.63 -22.30 9.03
N ALA A 259 7.72 -23.13 10.06
CA ALA A 259 8.86 -24.02 10.28
C ALA A 259 8.70 -25.30 9.46
N THR A 260 9.79 -25.81 8.92
CA THR A 260 9.79 -27.14 8.28
C THR A 260 9.69 -28.27 9.31
N ASP A 261 9.01 -29.35 8.91
CA ASP A 261 8.95 -30.60 9.67
C ASP A 261 10.28 -31.39 9.63
N GLU A 262 10.32 -32.57 10.27
CA GLU A 262 11.49 -33.44 10.31
C GLU A 262 11.97 -33.92 8.92
N GLN A 263 11.07 -33.94 7.93
CA GLN A 263 11.38 -34.27 6.54
C GLN A 263 11.69 -33.03 5.70
N GLY A 264 11.87 -31.88 6.34
CA GLY A 264 12.16 -30.60 5.70
C GLY A 264 10.99 -30.03 4.91
N LYS A 265 9.77 -30.56 5.07
CA LYS A 265 8.59 -30.10 4.34
C LYS A 265 7.90 -28.96 5.07
N PHE A 266 7.19 -28.12 4.33
CA PHE A 266 6.37 -27.05 4.88
C PHE A 266 5.06 -26.91 4.10
N GLU A 267 4.06 -26.34 4.77
CA GLU A 267 2.79 -25.92 4.18
C GLU A 267 2.36 -24.61 4.82
N VAL A 268 2.00 -23.61 4.01
CA VAL A 268 1.55 -22.29 4.45
C VAL A 268 0.34 -21.83 3.64
N VAL A 269 -0.65 -21.29 4.33
CA VAL A 269 -1.84 -20.70 3.71
C VAL A 269 -1.55 -19.22 3.41
N LEU A 270 -1.71 -18.81 2.16
CA LEU A 270 -1.43 -17.46 1.68
C LEU A 270 -2.67 -16.86 0.98
N THR A 271 -2.79 -15.54 1.00
CA THR A 271 -3.77 -14.82 0.17
C THR A 271 -3.37 -14.88 -1.30
N SER A 272 -4.33 -14.58 -2.18
CA SER A 272 -4.01 -14.42 -3.59
C SER A 272 -3.02 -13.27 -3.81
N GLY A 273 -2.14 -13.41 -4.80
CA GLY A 273 -1.11 -12.41 -5.12
C GLY A 273 0.25 -13.00 -5.46
N GLN A 274 1.23 -12.12 -5.67
CA GLN A 274 2.64 -12.49 -5.87
C GLN A 274 3.40 -12.48 -4.54
N TRP A 275 4.08 -13.58 -4.26
CA TRP A 275 4.86 -13.81 -3.04
C TRP A 275 6.32 -14.08 -3.37
N ARG A 276 7.21 -13.56 -2.52
CA ARG A 276 8.62 -13.92 -2.43
C ARG A 276 8.78 -14.91 -1.29
N VAL A 277 9.45 -16.01 -1.56
CA VAL A 277 9.57 -17.13 -0.64
C VAL A 277 11.04 -17.51 -0.52
N TRP A 278 11.57 -17.49 0.69
CA TRP A 278 12.91 -17.99 1.00
C TRP A 278 12.93 -18.70 2.35
N ALA A 279 13.95 -19.51 2.59
CA ALA A 279 14.15 -20.20 3.84
C ALA A 279 15.38 -19.69 4.56
N VAL A 280 15.33 -19.67 5.90
CA VAL A 280 16.47 -19.40 6.78
C VAL A 280 16.59 -20.50 7.83
N ALA A 281 17.80 -20.92 8.16
CA ALA A 281 18.06 -21.92 9.20
C ALA A 281 19.28 -21.55 10.03
N GLU A 282 19.40 -22.16 11.22
CA GLU A 282 20.55 -22.00 12.13
C GLU A 282 20.90 -20.51 12.39
N ASN A 283 19.90 -19.73 12.81
CA ASN A 283 20.03 -18.29 13.05
C ASN A 283 20.50 -17.47 11.84
N GLY A 284 20.09 -17.87 10.64
CA GLY A 284 20.36 -17.17 9.38
C GLY A 284 21.68 -17.52 8.72
N ARG A 285 22.51 -18.39 9.32
CA ARG A 285 23.78 -18.86 8.71
C ARG A 285 23.57 -19.61 7.40
N TRP A 286 22.40 -20.18 7.21
CA TRP A 286 21.98 -20.83 5.98
C TRP A 286 20.71 -20.16 5.47
N GLN A 287 20.69 -19.81 4.19
CA GLN A 287 19.56 -19.14 3.55
C GLN A 287 19.37 -19.65 2.12
N SER A 288 18.15 -19.71 1.63
CA SER A 288 17.92 -19.95 0.21
C SER A 288 17.90 -18.65 -0.58
N GLU A 289 18.18 -18.72 -1.88
CA GLU A 289 17.75 -17.65 -2.79
C GLU A 289 16.21 -17.51 -2.74
N ALA A 290 15.72 -16.28 -2.96
CA ALA A 290 14.30 -16.02 -2.99
C ALA A 290 13.67 -16.55 -4.27
N LYS A 291 12.57 -17.29 -4.14
CA LYS A 291 11.73 -17.72 -5.25
C LYS A 291 10.43 -16.92 -5.28
N PHE A 292 9.90 -16.71 -6.47
CA PHE A 292 8.59 -16.10 -6.65
C PHE A 292 7.53 -17.20 -6.74
N ALA A 293 6.37 -16.92 -6.16
CA ALA A 293 5.19 -17.78 -6.24
C ALA A 293 3.95 -16.91 -6.45
N ARG A 294 3.21 -17.14 -7.53
CA ARG A 294 1.88 -16.56 -7.73
C ARG A 294 0.84 -17.49 -7.10
N ILE A 295 0.21 -17.02 -6.02
CA ILE A 295 -0.91 -17.71 -5.38
C ILE A 295 -2.20 -17.18 -6.00
N VAL A 296 -3.03 -18.09 -6.51
CA VAL A 296 -4.39 -17.76 -6.95
C VAL A 296 -5.40 -18.34 -5.94
N PRO A 297 -6.63 -17.81 -5.87
CA PRO A 297 -7.64 -18.30 -4.95
C PRO A 297 -7.83 -19.84 -5.04
N GLY A 298 -7.64 -20.52 -3.91
CA GLY A 298 -7.81 -21.99 -3.82
C GLY A 298 -6.67 -22.82 -4.43
N ALA A 299 -5.60 -22.21 -4.94
CA ALA A 299 -4.51 -22.95 -5.58
C ALA A 299 -3.68 -23.76 -4.58
N LYS A 300 -3.06 -24.84 -5.07
CA LYS A 300 -1.95 -25.52 -4.40
C LYS A 300 -0.69 -25.34 -5.23
N VAL A 301 0.28 -24.63 -4.70
CA VAL A 301 1.58 -24.36 -5.35
C VAL A 301 2.66 -25.10 -4.57
N SER A 302 3.64 -25.68 -5.27
CA SER A 302 4.77 -26.36 -4.63
C SER A 302 6.11 -25.80 -5.09
N LEU A 303 7.07 -25.66 -4.17
CA LEU A 303 8.44 -25.26 -4.49
C LEU A 303 9.49 -25.98 -3.64
N THR A 304 10.73 -26.02 -4.12
CA THR A 304 11.89 -26.52 -3.37
C THR A 304 12.86 -25.37 -3.12
N LEU A 305 13.33 -25.22 -1.89
CA LEU A 305 14.31 -24.20 -1.49
C LEU A 305 15.62 -24.88 -1.10
N GLU A 306 16.71 -24.51 -1.75
CA GLU A 306 18.04 -25.01 -1.42
C GLU A 306 18.76 -23.98 -0.56
N LEU A 307 19.23 -24.39 0.62
CA LEU A 307 19.97 -23.54 1.53
C LEU A 307 21.44 -23.42 1.10
N LEU A 308 21.88 -22.18 0.99
CA LEU A 308 23.25 -21.77 0.73
C LEU A 308 23.84 -21.15 1.99
N ARG A 309 25.17 -21.18 2.08
CA ARG A 309 25.89 -20.55 3.18
C ARG A 309 25.83 -19.02 3.04
N ALA A 310 25.40 -18.36 4.12
CA ALA A 310 25.39 -16.90 4.21
C ALA A 310 26.72 -16.37 4.76
N ALA A 311 27.11 -15.18 4.30
CA ALA A 311 28.22 -14.41 4.85
C ALA A 311 27.77 -13.65 6.11
N GLU A 312 28.69 -13.52 7.06
CA GLU A 312 28.45 -12.79 8.31
C GLU A 312 28.73 -11.29 8.13
N VAL A 313 27.81 -10.46 8.63
CA VAL A 313 28.01 -9.02 8.79
C VAL A 313 27.87 -8.69 10.27
N HIS A 314 28.89 -8.06 10.84
CA HIS A 314 28.86 -7.56 12.21
C HIS A 314 29.20 -6.07 12.21
N GLY A 315 28.74 -5.35 13.23
CA GLY A 315 29.00 -3.93 13.26
C GLY A 315 28.52 -3.23 14.51
N VAL A 316 28.74 -1.92 14.52
CA VAL A 316 28.32 -1.03 15.61
C VAL A 316 27.56 0.17 15.06
N VAL A 317 26.54 0.59 15.80
CA VAL A 317 25.74 1.78 15.52
C VAL A 317 26.04 2.82 16.58
N ARG A 318 26.51 4.00 16.15
CA ARG A 318 26.87 5.12 17.03
C ARG A 318 26.18 6.39 16.60
N ASP A 319 25.96 7.26 17.56
CA ASP A 319 25.49 8.61 17.29
C ASP A 319 26.64 9.42 16.65
N SER A 320 26.34 10.09 15.54
CA SER A 320 27.37 10.74 14.74
C SER A 320 28.08 11.91 15.46
N GLU A 321 27.41 12.57 16.41
CA GLU A 321 27.96 13.69 17.17
C GLU A 321 28.66 13.22 18.45
N THR A 322 27.94 12.49 19.30
CA THR A 322 28.43 12.09 20.63
C THR A 322 29.35 10.88 20.59
N LYS A 323 29.37 10.13 19.47
CA LYS A 323 30.09 8.85 19.28
C LYS A 323 29.68 7.73 20.24
N LYS A 324 28.66 7.97 21.07
CA LYS A 324 28.12 6.96 21.98
C LYS A 324 27.34 5.90 21.19
N PRO A 325 27.28 4.65 21.69
CA PRO A 325 26.45 3.62 21.08
C PRO A 325 24.98 4.01 21.04
N VAL A 326 24.29 3.63 19.96
CA VAL A 326 22.83 3.78 19.85
C VAL A 326 22.19 2.41 20.03
N PRO A 327 21.71 2.10 21.24
CA PRO A 327 21.10 0.82 21.51
C PRO A 327 19.78 0.67 20.75
N PHE A 328 19.46 -0.56 20.34
CA PHE A 328 18.22 -0.92 19.64
C PHE A 328 17.99 -0.23 18.29
N ALA A 329 19.02 0.40 17.73
CA ALA A 329 18.99 0.85 16.34
C ALA A 329 18.66 -0.33 15.42
N GLU A 330 17.75 -0.12 14.48
CA GLU A 330 17.29 -1.14 13.55
C GLU A 330 18.17 -1.12 12.30
N VAL A 331 18.78 -2.26 11.98
CA VAL A 331 19.63 -2.45 10.80
C VAL A 331 18.87 -3.29 9.78
N ASN A 332 18.63 -2.69 8.63
CA ASN A 332 17.93 -3.26 7.49
C ASN A 332 18.90 -3.57 6.36
N ALA A 333 18.66 -4.65 5.64
CA ALA A 333 19.41 -5.02 4.45
C ALA A 333 18.47 -5.08 3.24
N TYR A 334 18.93 -4.57 2.10
CA TYR A 334 18.20 -4.56 0.84
C TYR A 334 19.08 -5.10 -0.28
N ARG A 335 18.56 -6.05 -1.07
CA ARG A 335 19.21 -6.56 -2.28
C ARG A 335 18.28 -6.38 -3.46
N GLN A 336 18.78 -5.78 -4.54
CA GLN A 336 18.03 -5.71 -5.78
C GLN A 336 17.98 -7.11 -6.42
N ILE A 337 16.78 -7.55 -6.77
CA ILE A 337 16.51 -8.82 -7.46
C ILE A 337 15.68 -8.52 -8.73
N ARG A 338 15.39 -9.54 -9.53
CA ARG A 338 14.46 -9.45 -10.66
C ARG A 338 13.32 -10.43 -10.45
N ASP A 339 12.10 -10.02 -10.78
CA ASP A 339 10.92 -10.88 -10.75
C ASP A 339 10.90 -11.90 -11.91
N GLU A 340 9.85 -12.73 -11.98
CA GLU A 340 9.68 -13.73 -13.05
C GLU A 340 9.60 -13.12 -14.45
N GLU A 341 9.17 -11.86 -14.54
CA GLU A 341 9.04 -11.07 -15.76
C GLU A 341 10.31 -10.24 -16.09
N GLY A 342 11.34 -10.28 -15.22
CA GLY A 342 12.61 -9.58 -15.40
C GLY A 342 12.63 -8.13 -14.89
N TYR A 343 11.53 -7.62 -14.32
CA TYR A 343 11.47 -6.28 -13.74
C TYR A 343 12.24 -6.21 -12.42
N PRO A 344 12.87 -5.05 -12.11
CA PRO A 344 13.54 -4.86 -10.84
C PRO A 344 12.58 -4.99 -9.64
N ASP A 345 13.02 -5.73 -8.62
CA ASP A 345 12.36 -5.84 -7.32
C ASP A 345 13.41 -5.80 -6.19
N TRP A 346 12.98 -5.77 -4.93
CA TRP A 346 13.87 -5.62 -3.77
C TRP A 346 13.59 -6.66 -2.69
N LEU A 347 14.56 -7.52 -2.41
CA LEU A 347 14.54 -8.41 -1.25
C LEU A 347 14.92 -7.64 0.01
N ARG A 348 14.10 -7.75 1.06
CA ARG A 348 14.38 -7.20 2.40
C ARG A 348 14.24 -8.32 3.44
N PRO A 349 15.35 -8.91 3.92
CA PRO A 349 15.35 -9.82 5.05
C PRO A 349 14.90 -9.13 6.34
N ASP A 350 14.68 -9.93 7.37
CA ASP A 350 14.31 -9.42 8.69
C ASP A 350 15.36 -8.44 9.23
N PRO A 351 14.94 -7.26 9.72
CA PRO A 351 15.87 -6.35 10.34
C PRO A 351 16.40 -6.93 11.65
N VAL A 352 17.63 -6.59 11.98
CA VAL A 352 18.23 -6.88 13.29
C VAL A 352 18.30 -5.62 14.13
N LYS A 353 18.23 -5.76 15.45
CA LYS A 353 18.37 -4.63 16.38
C LYS A 353 19.72 -4.68 17.05
N ALA A 354 20.34 -3.51 17.18
CA ALA A 354 21.56 -3.37 17.97
C ALA A 354 21.30 -3.66 19.45
N ASN A 355 22.28 -4.24 20.15
CA ASN A 355 22.23 -4.49 21.60
C ASN A 355 22.44 -3.17 22.40
N GLU A 356 22.55 -3.25 23.73
CA GLU A 356 22.77 -2.07 24.59
C GLU A 356 24.08 -1.32 24.29
N GLN A 357 25.06 -2.03 23.72
CA GLN A 357 26.36 -1.52 23.31
C GLN A 357 26.37 -1.06 21.84
N GLY A 358 25.20 -1.01 21.18
CA GLY A 358 25.05 -0.60 19.79
C GLY A 358 25.56 -1.64 18.78
N GLU A 359 25.89 -2.84 19.21
CA GLU A 359 26.45 -3.89 18.35
C GLU A 359 25.32 -4.70 17.69
N PHE A 360 25.53 -5.11 16.45
CA PHE A 360 24.59 -5.96 15.71
C PHE A 360 25.33 -7.05 14.92
N GLN A 361 24.59 -8.11 14.61
CA GLN A 361 25.04 -9.20 13.74
C GLN A 361 23.88 -9.60 12.83
N LEU A 362 24.15 -9.81 11.55
CA LEU A 362 23.23 -10.41 10.60
C LEU A 362 23.98 -11.30 9.61
N PHE A 363 23.25 -12.22 9.00
CA PHE A 363 23.78 -13.11 7.97
C PHE A 363 23.06 -12.81 6.65
N LEU A 364 23.80 -12.75 5.55
CA LEU A 364 23.27 -12.41 4.23
C LEU A 364 23.95 -13.27 3.16
N LEU A 365 23.22 -13.67 2.12
CA LEU A 365 23.84 -14.38 1.00
C LEU A 365 24.89 -13.50 0.29
N PRO A 366 25.94 -14.10 -0.31
CA PRO A 366 26.94 -13.36 -1.09
C PRO A 366 26.32 -12.49 -2.18
N GLY A 367 26.94 -11.33 -2.45
CA GLY A 367 26.48 -10.37 -3.44
C GLY A 367 26.43 -8.93 -2.91
N LYS A 368 25.85 -8.04 -3.72
CA LYS A 368 25.74 -6.61 -3.42
C LYS A 368 24.50 -6.31 -2.58
N TRP A 369 24.68 -5.63 -1.46
CA TRP A 369 23.65 -5.27 -0.50
C TRP A 369 23.74 -3.79 -0.13
N SER A 370 22.58 -3.16 -0.01
CA SER A 370 22.41 -1.85 0.61
C SER A 370 21.98 -2.05 2.06
N LEU A 371 22.82 -1.68 3.01
CA LEU A 371 22.53 -1.74 4.43
C LEU A 371 22.11 -0.35 4.94
N ARG A 372 21.04 -0.28 5.72
CA ARG A 372 20.58 0.95 6.38
C ARG A 372 20.33 0.74 7.85
N ALA A 373 20.99 1.53 8.69
CA ALA A 373 20.71 1.61 10.11
C ALA A 373 19.88 2.86 10.41
N TRP A 374 18.91 2.74 11.32
CA TRP A 374 18.17 3.88 11.80
C TRP A 374 17.72 3.71 13.25
N ALA A 375 17.52 4.83 13.94
CA ALA A 375 16.97 4.87 15.29
C ALA A 375 15.99 6.03 15.40
N SER A 376 14.88 5.80 16.08
CA SER A 376 13.89 6.84 16.37
C SER A 376 14.31 7.61 17.61
N TYR A 377 14.61 8.91 17.44
CA TYR A 377 14.72 9.84 18.57
C TYR A 377 13.36 10.42 18.95
N SER A 378 12.30 10.26 18.14
CA SER A 378 10.89 10.50 18.46
C SER A 378 10.01 9.91 17.35
N PRO A 379 8.68 9.77 17.54
CA PRO A 379 7.79 9.30 16.47
C PRO A 379 7.88 10.08 15.14
N LYS A 380 8.41 11.32 15.17
CA LYS A 380 8.59 12.21 14.01
C LYS A 380 10.05 12.41 13.56
N HIS A 381 11.01 11.79 14.24
CA HIS A 381 12.45 12.01 14.00
C HIS A 381 13.20 10.68 14.01
N PHE A 382 13.76 10.33 12.85
CA PHE A 382 14.62 9.18 12.67
C PHE A 382 16.02 9.67 12.31
N ALA A 383 17.02 9.21 13.04
CA ALA A 383 18.40 9.31 12.61
C ALA A 383 18.74 8.06 11.80
N SER A 384 19.48 8.22 10.71
CA SER A 384 19.82 7.10 9.83
C SER A 384 21.21 7.24 9.23
N ASP A 385 21.78 6.11 8.81
CA ASP A 385 22.97 6.03 7.97
C ASP A 385 22.85 4.82 7.02
N GLY A 386 23.53 4.87 5.87
CA GLY A 386 23.42 3.85 4.83
C GLY A 386 24.78 3.50 4.20
N LYS A 387 24.97 2.23 3.83
CA LYS A 387 26.21 1.70 3.25
C LYS A 387 25.89 0.71 2.13
N GLU A 388 26.65 0.77 1.04
CA GLU A 388 26.69 -0.32 0.05
C GLU A 388 27.84 -1.27 0.41
N VAL A 389 27.57 -2.57 0.42
CA VAL A 389 28.57 -3.61 0.71
C VAL A 389 28.48 -4.72 -0.34
N GLU A 390 29.63 -5.32 -0.65
CA GLU A 390 29.71 -6.51 -1.49
C GLU A 390 30.23 -7.67 -0.65
N LEU A 391 29.38 -8.66 -0.42
CA LEU A 391 29.63 -9.78 0.49
C LEU A 391 30.18 -10.99 -0.25
N ILE A 392 31.18 -11.63 0.35
CA ILE A 392 31.81 -12.85 -0.16
C ILE A 392 31.64 -13.96 0.90
N SER A 393 31.26 -15.16 0.46
CA SER A 393 30.77 -16.27 1.31
C SER A 393 31.66 -16.67 2.50
N ASP A 394 32.96 -16.46 2.41
CA ASP A 394 33.97 -16.91 3.38
C ASP A 394 34.56 -15.80 4.26
N LYS A 395 34.16 -14.53 4.06
CA LYS A 395 34.75 -13.38 4.75
C LYS A 395 33.71 -12.60 5.56
N PRO A 396 33.80 -12.63 6.90
CA PRO A 396 33.02 -11.72 7.75
C PRO A 396 33.30 -10.26 7.36
N THR A 397 32.25 -9.45 7.31
CA THR A 397 32.34 -8.03 6.95
C THR A 397 31.98 -7.15 8.14
N ALA A 398 32.88 -6.25 8.51
CA ALA A 398 32.67 -5.27 9.58
C ALA A 398 32.06 -3.97 9.03
N VAL A 399 31.03 -3.44 9.68
CA VAL A 399 30.35 -2.18 9.26
C VAL A 399 30.15 -1.26 10.46
N GLU A 400 30.47 0.03 10.30
CA GLU A 400 30.11 1.07 11.26
C GLU A 400 29.05 2.00 10.68
N PHE A 401 27.97 2.22 11.43
CA PHE A 401 26.96 3.22 11.13
C PHE A 401 27.06 4.41 12.08
N LEU A 402 27.09 5.61 11.51
CA LEU A 402 27.10 6.86 12.27
C LEU A 402 25.77 7.58 12.06
N LEU A 403 24.80 7.33 12.94
CA LEU A 403 23.45 7.87 12.81
C LEU A 403 23.47 9.39 12.95
N LYS A 404 22.97 10.07 11.92
CA LYS A 404 22.84 11.52 11.89
C LYS A 404 21.40 11.89 12.23
N PRO A 405 21.15 12.65 13.33
CA PRO A 405 19.83 13.20 13.59
C PRO A 405 19.32 13.97 12.37
N PRO A 406 18.00 13.98 12.11
CA PRO A 406 17.46 14.76 11.02
C PRO A 406 17.76 16.23 11.29
N GLN A 407 18.40 16.89 10.32
CA GLN A 407 18.66 18.32 10.41
C GLN A 407 17.33 19.04 10.59
N LYS A 408 17.31 20.03 11.49
CA LYS A 408 16.17 20.93 11.65
C LYS A 408 16.40 22.17 10.81
N LEU A 409 15.36 22.57 10.09
CA LEU A 409 15.30 23.85 9.42
C LEU A 409 14.66 24.87 10.37
N LEU A 410 15.41 25.89 10.76
CA LEU A 410 14.87 27.02 11.51
C LEU A 410 14.18 27.98 10.54
N VAL A 411 12.93 28.35 10.83
CA VAL A 411 12.16 29.26 9.98
C VAL A 411 11.82 30.51 10.76
N GLN A 412 12.09 31.67 10.17
CA GLN A 412 11.66 32.97 10.70
C GLN A 412 10.63 33.59 9.76
N VAL A 413 9.40 33.76 10.23
CA VAL A 413 8.30 34.39 9.50
C VAL A 413 8.20 35.86 9.89
N VAL A 414 8.16 36.74 8.89
CA VAL A 414 8.08 38.19 9.05
C VAL A 414 7.14 38.83 8.02
N ASP A 415 6.65 40.04 8.31
CA ASP A 415 6.03 40.90 7.29
C ASP A 415 7.08 41.58 6.39
N GLU A 416 6.61 42.37 5.42
CA GLU A 416 7.43 43.13 4.47
C GLU A 416 8.35 44.16 5.14
N LYS A 417 8.00 44.63 6.35
CA LYS A 417 8.83 45.54 7.15
C LYS A 417 9.82 44.79 8.04
N GLY A 418 9.80 43.47 8.02
CA GLY A 418 10.64 42.59 8.82
C GLY A 418 10.15 42.35 10.25
N LYS A 419 8.93 42.78 10.60
CA LYS A 419 8.34 42.51 11.90
C LYS A 419 7.92 41.02 11.96
N PRO A 420 8.22 40.30 13.05
CA PRO A 420 7.82 38.90 13.17
C PRO A 420 6.30 38.69 13.17
N ILE A 421 5.86 37.58 12.57
CA ILE A 421 4.45 37.16 12.57
C ILE A 421 4.21 36.09 13.65
N PRO A 422 3.59 36.43 14.78
CA PRO A 422 3.30 35.45 15.83
C PRO A 422 2.28 34.40 15.35
N ASN A 423 2.43 33.16 15.81
CA ASN A 423 1.53 32.04 15.49
C ASN A 423 1.40 31.73 13.99
N ALA A 424 2.32 32.23 13.15
CA ALA A 424 2.33 31.92 11.73
C ALA A 424 2.32 30.41 11.51
N ILE A 425 1.52 29.95 10.56
CA ILE A 425 1.43 28.55 10.20
C ILE A 425 2.52 28.28 9.18
N VAL A 426 3.45 27.38 9.50
CA VAL A 426 4.62 27.06 8.68
C VAL A 426 4.53 25.60 8.25
N THR A 427 4.67 25.32 6.96
CA THR A 427 4.49 23.97 6.41
C THR A 427 5.52 23.64 5.33
N ASN A 428 5.95 22.38 5.30
CA ASN A 428 6.82 21.81 4.26
C ASN A 428 6.16 20.63 3.51
N GLU A 429 4.82 20.63 3.40
CA GLU A 429 3.95 19.56 2.84
C GLU A 429 3.84 18.29 3.70
N TRP A 430 4.89 17.94 4.46
CA TRP A 430 4.92 16.73 5.31
C TRP A 430 4.61 17.04 6.77
N GLU A 431 4.93 18.25 7.19
CA GLU A 431 4.75 18.73 8.53
C GLU A 431 4.30 20.20 8.52
N THR A 432 3.24 20.47 9.27
CA THR A 432 2.77 21.83 9.60
C THR A 432 3.01 22.13 11.09
N VAL A 433 3.53 23.31 11.41
CA VAL A 433 3.74 23.77 12.79
C VAL A 433 3.28 25.22 12.93
N GLN A 434 2.95 25.63 14.16
CA GLN A 434 2.73 27.05 14.47
C GLN A 434 4.03 27.66 14.98
N ALA A 435 4.38 28.83 14.45
CA ALA A 435 5.49 29.63 14.91
C ALA A 435 5.22 30.19 16.31
N ASP A 436 6.28 30.44 17.07
CA ASP A 436 6.18 31.07 18.38
C ASP A 436 5.73 32.55 18.30
N ARG A 437 5.63 33.21 19.46
CA ARG A 437 5.29 34.64 19.55
C ARG A 437 6.26 35.57 18.82
N ASN A 438 7.45 35.10 18.47
CA ASN A 438 8.48 35.81 17.73
C ASN A 438 8.55 35.34 16.26
N GLY A 439 7.53 34.65 15.76
CA GLY A 439 7.48 34.16 14.38
C GLY A 439 8.53 33.10 14.04
N ARG A 440 9.08 32.39 15.03
CA ARG A 440 10.06 31.32 14.82
C ARG A 440 9.41 29.96 14.85
N ALA A 441 9.79 29.11 13.91
CA ALA A 441 9.38 27.72 13.84
C ALA A 441 10.59 26.82 13.55
N ALA A 442 10.45 25.52 13.83
CA ALA A 442 11.44 24.52 13.44
C ALA A 442 10.72 23.37 12.74
N LEU A 443 11.16 23.06 11.52
CA LEU A 443 10.62 21.98 10.70
C LEU A 443 11.68 20.90 10.51
N ASN A 444 11.23 19.68 10.22
CA ASN A 444 12.12 18.70 9.60
C ASN A 444 12.69 19.26 8.29
N PHE A 445 14.00 19.14 8.12
CA PHE A 445 14.67 19.64 6.92
C PHE A 445 14.26 18.82 5.69
N VAL A 446 13.82 19.53 4.66
CA VAL A 446 13.53 18.97 3.33
C VAL A 446 14.01 19.99 2.30
N VAL A 447 14.62 19.50 1.21
CA VAL A 447 15.06 20.35 0.09
C VAL A 447 13.85 20.58 -0.83
N ARG A 448 12.90 21.38 -0.34
CA ARG A 448 11.64 21.75 -0.99
C ARG A 448 11.22 23.15 -0.53
N PRO A 449 10.34 23.83 -1.29
CA PRO A 449 9.74 25.08 -0.84
C PRO A 449 9.07 24.92 0.53
N VAL A 450 9.33 25.85 1.43
CA VAL A 450 8.63 25.96 2.72
C VAL A 450 7.72 27.17 2.66
N TRP A 451 6.50 26.97 3.12
CA TRP A 451 5.43 27.96 3.11
C TRP A 451 5.15 28.48 4.52
N ALA A 452 4.74 29.75 4.59
CA ALA A 452 4.15 30.32 5.78
C ALA A 452 2.88 31.10 5.44
N ALA A 453 1.90 31.05 6.34
CA ALA A 453 0.69 31.86 6.28
C ALA A 453 0.34 32.44 7.66
N THR A 454 -0.41 33.53 7.69
CA THR A 454 -1.06 33.99 8.92
C THR A 454 -2.19 33.05 9.33
N PRO A 455 -2.55 32.94 10.63
CA PRO A 455 -3.63 32.06 11.09
C PRO A 455 -4.99 32.25 10.40
N ASP A 456 -5.29 33.49 10.00
CA ASP A 456 -6.49 33.89 9.29
C ASP A 456 -6.40 33.70 7.76
N LEU A 457 -5.31 33.13 7.26
CA LEU A 457 -5.05 32.89 5.84
C LEU A 457 -5.15 34.16 4.98
N SER A 458 -4.80 35.32 5.52
CA SER A 458 -4.82 36.61 4.79
C SER A 458 -3.47 36.99 4.17
N MET A 459 -2.37 36.44 4.68
CA MET A 459 -1.02 36.68 4.17
C MET A 459 -0.27 35.36 3.96
N PHE A 460 0.55 35.31 2.91
CA PHE A 460 1.28 34.11 2.49
C PHE A 460 2.70 34.45 2.07
N GLY A 461 3.61 33.52 2.27
CA GLY A 461 4.98 33.59 1.79
C GLY A 461 5.54 32.20 1.57
N GLN A 462 6.52 32.09 0.69
CA GLN A 462 7.30 30.88 0.49
C GLN A 462 8.77 31.21 0.28
N THR A 463 9.62 30.22 0.51
CA THR A 463 11.03 30.29 0.17
C THR A 463 11.54 28.90 -0.20
N GLU A 464 12.45 28.85 -1.16
CA GLU A 464 13.18 27.63 -1.50
C GLU A 464 14.16 27.28 -0.39
N VAL A 465 14.30 25.99 -0.11
CA VAL A 465 15.29 25.48 0.86
C VAL A 465 16.38 24.75 0.10
N LYS A 466 17.62 25.18 0.27
CA LYS A 466 18.80 24.54 -0.31
C LYS A 466 19.41 23.52 0.66
N PRO A 467 20.13 22.48 0.17
CA PRO A 467 20.76 21.46 1.00
C PRO A 467 21.62 22.00 2.16
N GLU A 468 22.27 23.14 1.96
CA GLU A 468 23.17 23.78 2.93
C GLU A 468 22.44 24.65 3.98
N ASP A 469 21.14 24.95 3.78
CA ASP A 469 20.41 25.87 4.64
C ASP A 469 20.21 25.29 6.04
N LYS A 470 20.59 26.07 7.07
CA LYS A 470 20.25 25.77 8.48
C LYS A 470 19.06 26.58 8.96
N SER A 471 18.79 27.68 8.29
CA SER A 471 17.68 28.57 8.60
C SER A 471 17.23 29.32 7.35
N VAL A 472 15.93 29.57 7.23
CA VAL A 472 15.36 30.40 6.19
C VAL A 472 14.45 31.48 6.77
N ARG A 473 14.31 32.59 6.04
CA ARG A 473 13.42 33.68 6.37
C ARG A 473 12.29 33.74 5.34
N ILE A 474 11.05 33.66 5.80
CA ILE A 474 9.86 33.77 4.96
C ILE A 474 9.22 35.13 5.19
N VAL A 475 9.14 35.92 4.13
CA VAL A 475 8.40 37.19 4.12
C VAL A 475 7.00 36.91 3.64
N VAL A 476 6.00 37.07 4.51
CA VAL A 476 4.59 36.95 4.11
C VAL A 476 4.10 38.27 3.53
N ARG A 477 3.31 38.18 2.47
CA ARG A 477 2.66 39.30 1.80
C ARG A 477 1.17 39.09 1.80
N LYS A 478 0.41 40.17 1.74
CA LYS A 478 -1.06 40.10 1.65
C LYS A 478 -1.45 39.29 0.41
N GLY A 479 -2.28 38.28 0.61
CA GLY A 479 -2.84 37.52 -0.50
C GLY A 479 -3.80 38.37 -1.33
N VAL A 480 -3.99 37.98 -2.57
CA VAL A 480 -4.97 38.55 -3.47
C VAL A 480 -6.36 38.05 -3.04
N PRO A 481 -7.35 38.92 -2.83
CA PRO A 481 -8.69 38.49 -2.43
C PRO A 481 -9.37 37.74 -3.57
N VAL A 482 -9.90 36.57 -3.25
CA VAL A 482 -10.74 35.75 -4.13
C VAL A 482 -12.08 35.63 -3.43
N SER A 483 -13.11 36.12 -4.09
CA SER A 483 -14.49 36.04 -3.62
C SER A 483 -15.31 35.28 -4.65
N GLY A 484 -16.47 34.78 -4.24
CA GLY A 484 -17.35 34.13 -5.19
C GLY A 484 -18.62 33.61 -4.58
N VAL A 485 -19.40 32.97 -5.45
CA VAL A 485 -20.64 32.30 -5.10
C VAL A 485 -20.65 30.89 -5.65
N VAL A 486 -21.13 29.95 -4.84
CA VAL A 486 -21.44 28.58 -5.25
C VAL A 486 -22.93 28.53 -5.54
N VAL A 487 -23.27 28.12 -6.75
CA VAL A 487 -24.64 28.08 -7.25
C VAL A 487 -24.92 26.76 -7.94
N ASP A 488 -26.18 26.37 -8.04
CA ASP A 488 -26.61 25.23 -8.84
C ASP A 488 -26.74 25.58 -10.32
N GLU A 489 -27.12 24.60 -11.12
CA GLU A 489 -27.36 24.75 -12.57
C GLU A 489 -28.41 25.82 -12.94
N ASN A 490 -29.29 26.20 -12.02
CA ASN A 490 -30.31 27.23 -12.16
C ASN A 490 -29.93 28.56 -11.46
N ASP A 491 -28.64 28.72 -11.15
CA ASP A 491 -28.07 29.91 -10.49
C ASP A 491 -28.62 30.15 -9.06
N LYS A 492 -29.20 29.12 -8.42
CA LYS A 492 -29.62 29.21 -7.02
C LYS A 492 -28.42 28.98 -6.10
N PRO A 493 -28.26 29.77 -5.01
CA PRO A 493 -27.16 29.56 -4.07
C PRO A 493 -27.13 28.16 -3.47
N VAL A 494 -25.94 27.56 -3.40
CA VAL A 494 -25.69 26.29 -2.73
C VAL A 494 -25.04 26.57 -1.37
N PRO A 495 -25.79 26.44 -0.26
CA PRO A 495 -25.28 26.76 1.08
C PRO A 495 -24.23 25.76 1.56
N ASN A 496 -23.34 26.22 2.44
CA ASN A 496 -22.37 25.39 3.17
C ASN A 496 -21.44 24.56 2.26
N ALA A 497 -21.20 25.06 1.04
CA ALA A 497 -20.31 24.40 0.11
C ALA A 497 -18.87 24.41 0.61
N ARG A 498 -18.25 23.24 0.67
CA ARG A 498 -16.85 23.11 1.05
C ARG A 498 -15.98 23.26 -0.18
N LEU A 499 -15.16 24.31 -0.21
CA LEU A 499 -14.21 24.57 -1.29
C LEU A 499 -12.82 24.13 -0.86
N ARG A 500 -12.31 23.12 -1.54
CA ARG A 500 -10.91 22.71 -1.44
C ARG A 500 -10.07 23.55 -2.39
N VAL A 501 -9.04 24.18 -1.84
CA VAL A 501 -8.06 24.96 -2.59
C VAL A 501 -6.86 24.06 -2.90
N SER A 502 -6.60 23.82 -4.18
CA SER A 502 -5.42 23.07 -4.62
C SER A 502 -4.50 23.96 -5.44
N ALA A 503 -3.21 23.90 -5.15
CA ALA A 503 -2.16 24.59 -5.89
C ALA A 503 -1.50 23.63 -6.87
N PHE A 504 -0.78 24.15 -7.87
CA PHE A 504 0.01 23.31 -8.78
C PHE A 504 1.49 23.36 -8.43
N ARG A 505 2.16 22.22 -8.63
CA ARG A 505 3.62 22.13 -8.57
C ARG A 505 4.17 21.33 -9.73
N ARG A 506 5.45 21.57 -10.02
CA ARG A 506 6.26 20.76 -10.93
C ARG A 506 7.34 20.06 -10.11
N ASP A 507 7.19 18.75 -9.90
CA ASP A 507 8.21 17.95 -9.22
C ASP A 507 9.42 17.72 -10.16
N PRO A 508 10.68 17.80 -9.69
CA PRO A 508 11.86 17.52 -10.51
C PRO A 508 11.81 16.11 -11.13
N GLY A 509 12.08 16.01 -12.43
CA GLY A 509 12.06 14.73 -13.16
C GLY A 509 10.66 14.28 -13.64
N MET A 510 9.58 15.01 -13.30
CA MET A 510 8.24 14.74 -13.83
C MET A 510 7.91 15.70 -15.00
N PRO A 511 7.35 15.18 -16.11
CA PRO A 511 7.00 16.00 -17.27
C PRO A 511 5.70 16.81 -17.08
N ILE A 512 4.90 16.50 -16.06
CA ILE A 512 3.58 17.10 -15.81
C ILE A 512 3.54 17.87 -14.49
N GLU A 513 2.73 18.94 -14.44
CA GLU A 513 2.37 19.60 -13.18
C GLU A 513 1.24 18.84 -12.50
N LEU A 514 1.39 18.62 -11.19
CA LEU A 514 0.40 17.92 -10.39
C LEU A 514 -0.28 18.91 -9.44
N PRO A 515 -1.61 18.90 -9.33
CA PRO A 515 -2.30 19.61 -8.28
C PRO A 515 -2.00 18.93 -6.94
N TYR A 516 -1.88 19.72 -5.88
CA TYR A 516 -1.81 19.25 -4.52
C TYR A 516 -2.73 20.11 -3.65
N ASP A 517 -3.42 19.45 -2.72
CA ASP A 517 -4.38 20.11 -1.85
C ASP A 517 -3.65 20.98 -0.83
N TRP A 518 -4.23 22.15 -0.53
CA TRP A 518 -3.57 23.17 0.27
C TRP A 518 -4.33 23.45 1.56
N PHE A 519 -5.55 23.99 1.45
CA PHE A 519 -6.45 24.22 2.56
C PHE A 519 -7.91 24.21 2.09
N GLU A 520 -8.85 24.21 3.02
CA GLU A 520 -10.28 24.24 2.72
C GLU A 520 -10.93 25.49 3.32
N VAL A 521 -11.97 26.00 2.64
CA VAL A 521 -12.84 27.08 3.12
C VAL A 521 -14.29 26.70 2.87
N ASN A 522 -15.21 27.26 3.66
CA ASN A 522 -16.65 27.01 3.48
C ASN A 522 -17.35 28.25 2.92
N ALA A 523 -18.34 28.01 2.07
CA ALA A 523 -19.31 29.00 1.68
C ALA A 523 -20.33 29.23 2.80
N ASP A 524 -20.86 30.45 2.89
CA ASP A 524 -21.92 30.82 3.83
C ASP A 524 -23.29 30.20 3.44
N GLU A 525 -24.33 30.46 4.23
CA GLU A 525 -25.71 30.02 3.95
C GLU A 525 -26.30 30.58 2.63
N LYS A 526 -25.65 31.60 2.06
CA LYS A 526 -26.01 32.19 0.76
C LYS A 526 -25.03 31.75 -0.34
N GLY A 527 -24.28 30.68 -0.11
CA GLY A 527 -23.32 30.11 -1.05
C GLY A 527 -22.10 30.99 -1.31
N ARG A 528 -21.89 32.08 -0.56
CA ARG A 528 -20.77 33.00 -0.82
C ARG A 528 -19.54 32.56 -0.07
N PHE A 529 -18.39 32.68 -0.72
CA PHE A 529 -17.10 32.42 -0.10
C PHE A 529 -16.15 33.60 -0.32
N GLN A 530 -15.22 33.76 0.61
CA GLN A 530 -14.12 34.71 0.53
C GLN A 530 -12.87 34.09 1.10
N LEU A 531 -11.76 34.26 0.40
CA LEU A 531 -10.45 33.76 0.79
C LEU A 531 -9.35 34.66 0.18
N HIS A 532 -8.11 34.48 0.58
CA HIS A 532 -6.96 35.12 -0.05
C HIS A 532 -6.01 34.06 -0.59
N LEU A 533 -5.37 34.34 -1.75
CA LEU A 533 -4.37 33.45 -2.36
C LEU A 533 -3.07 34.21 -2.68
N PRO A 534 -1.90 33.55 -2.65
CA PRO A 534 -0.65 34.12 -3.12
C PRO A 534 -0.74 34.61 -4.56
N SER A 535 -0.18 35.79 -4.83
CA SER A 535 -0.11 36.33 -6.18
C SER A 535 0.80 35.50 -7.08
N GLY A 536 0.42 35.29 -8.35
CA GLY A 536 1.28 34.69 -9.37
C GLY A 536 1.39 33.16 -9.35
N GLN A 537 0.68 32.48 -8.45
CA GLN A 537 0.62 31.02 -8.39
C GLN A 537 -0.68 30.48 -8.98
N LYS A 538 -0.61 29.33 -9.65
CA LYS A 538 -1.78 28.67 -10.24
C LYS A 538 -2.56 27.85 -9.20
N PHE A 539 -3.87 28.04 -9.17
CA PHE A 539 -4.80 27.36 -8.28
C PHE A 539 -6.01 26.81 -9.02
N VAL A 540 -6.69 25.87 -8.37
CA VAL A 540 -8.06 25.45 -8.67
C VAL A 540 -8.84 25.38 -7.37
N LEU A 541 -10.15 25.62 -7.46
CA LEU A 541 -11.09 25.34 -6.38
C LEU A 541 -11.94 24.13 -6.78
N THR A 542 -12.07 23.16 -5.88
CA THR A 542 -13.03 22.07 -6.03
C THR A 542 -14.09 22.20 -4.94
N ALA A 543 -15.34 22.39 -5.34
CA ALA A 543 -16.48 22.46 -4.43
C ALA A 543 -17.08 21.07 -4.19
N PHE A 544 -17.37 20.78 -2.93
CA PHE A 544 -18.00 19.55 -2.45
C PHE A 544 -19.23 19.89 -1.60
N VAL A 545 -20.38 19.31 -1.96
CA VAL A 545 -21.64 19.41 -1.24
C VAL A 545 -22.40 18.10 -1.41
N PRO A 546 -23.06 17.56 -0.37
CA PRO A 546 -24.00 16.46 -0.54
C PRO A 546 -25.01 16.73 -1.66
N ASP A 547 -25.44 15.70 -2.37
CA ASP A 547 -26.41 15.76 -3.49
C ASP A 547 -25.96 16.55 -4.74
N PHE A 548 -24.73 17.06 -4.75
CA PHE A 548 -24.11 17.70 -5.90
C PHE A 548 -22.87 16.95 -6.37
N PHE A 549 -22.65 17.00 -7.67
CA PHE A 549 -21.43 16.49 -8.28
C PHE A 549 -20.24 17.42 -7.96
N PRO A 550 -19.10 16.90 -7.46
CA PRO A 550 -17.94 17.72 -7.18
C PRO A 550 -17.52 18.52 -8.42
N THR A 551 -17.43 19.83 -8.25
CA THR A 551 -17.21 20.75 -9.37
C THR A 551 -15.92 21.50 -9.17
N ARG A 552 -15.02 21.37 -10.15
CA ARG A 552 -13.73 22.04 -10.18
C ARG A 552 -13.79 23.26 -11.09
N THR A 553 -13.18 24.37 -10.66
CA THR A 553 -13.00 25.54 -11.51
C THR A 553 -11.92 25.29 -12.57
N GLU A 554 -11.94 26.06 -13.66
CA GLU A 554 -10.76 26.19 -14.49
C GLU A 554 -9.55 26.67 -13.66
N PRO A 555 -8.31 26.23 -13.98
CA PRO A 555 -7.13 26.75 -13.33
C PRO A 555 -7.00 28.26 -13.52
N PHE A 556 -6.71 28.98 -12.44
CA PHE A 556 -6.54 30.44 -12.46
C PHE A 556 -5.30 30.87 -11.67
N VAL A 557 -4.78 32.05 -12.00
CA VAL A 557 -3.65 32.68 -11.32
C VAL A 557 -4.14 34.01 -10.74
N PRO A 558 -4.14 34.20 -9.42
CA PRO A 558 -4.56 35.45 -8.83
C PRO A 558 -3.43 36.48 -8.94
N ASP A 559 -3.66 37.54 -9.70
CA ASP A 559 -2.78 38.70 -9.86
C ASP A 559 -3.45 39.99 -9.33
N LYS A 560 -4.78 40.03 -9.39
CA LYS A 560 -5.69 41.08 -8.90
C LYS A 560 -6.94 40.43 -8.28
N PRO A 561 -7.78 41.17 -7.53
CA PRO A 561 -9.00 40.63 -6.96
C PRO A 561 -9.83 39.83 -7.97
N ILE A 562 -10.20 38.61 -7.62
CA ILE A 562 -10.99 37.70 -8.49
C ILE A 562 -12.38 37.50 -7.87
N ASN A 563 -13.40 37.52 -8.71
CA ASN A 563 -14.75 37.07 -8.37
C ASN A 563 -15.08 35.82 -9.20
N LEU A 564 -15.43 34.71 -8.53
CA LEU A 564 -15.68 33.41 -9.15
C LEU A 564 -17.14 32.99 -8.96
N THR A 565 -17.68 32.29 -9.95
CA THR A 565 -18.94 31.55 -9.81
C THR A 565 -18.63 30.07 -9.97
N VAL A 566 -18.86 29.28 -8.94
CA VAL A 566 -18.71 27.82 -8.97
C VAL A 566 -20.08 27.22 -9.20
N LYS A 567 -20.36 26.82 -10.44
CA LYS A 567 -21.66 26.29 -10.84
C LYS A 567 -21.71 24.78 -10.67
N MET A 568 -22.19 24.32 -9.52
CA MET A 568 -22.32 22.91 -9.19
C MET A 568 -23.46 22.27 -9.98
N LYS A 569 -23.21 21.06 -10.48
CA LYS A 569 -24.18 20.26 -11.22
C LYS A 569 -24.74 19.18 -10.31
N ARG A 570 -26.01 18.83 -10.45
CA ARG A 570 -26.56 17.65 -9.77
C ARG A 570 -26.16 16.38 -10.52
N PRO A 571 -25.93 15.25 -9.84
CA PRO A 571 -25.75 13.98 -10.52
C PRO A 571 -26.91 13.68 -11.48
N ASN A 572 -26.59 13.31 -12.72
CA ASN A 572 -27.56 13.04 -13.79
C ASN A 572 -27.23 11.79 -14.62
N LEU A 573 -26.22 11.04 -14.20
CA LEU A 573 -25.83 9.77 -14.78
C LEU A 573 -26.05 8.68 -13.74
N THR A 574 -26.75 7.63 -14.14
CA THR A 574 -26.82 6.38 -13.40
C THR A 574 -26.39 5.29 -14.35
N ILE A 575 -25.45 4.46 -13.91
CA ILE A 575 -25.00 3.30 -14.68
C ILE A 575 -25.58 2.06 -14.02
N THR A 576 -26.26 1.24 -14.81
CA THR A 576 -26.85 -0.03 -14.37
C THR A 576 -26.46 -1.14 -15.30
N GLY A 577 -26.25 -2.32 -14.75
CA GLY A 577 -25.87 -3.50 -15.51
C GLY A 577 -25.86 -4.75 -14.65
N ALA A 578 -25.36 -5.83 -15.22
CA ALA A 578 -25.03 -7.05 -14.49
C ALA A 578 -23.57 -7.44 -14.72
N VAL A 579 -22.96 -8.08 -13.73
CA VAL A 579 -21.64 -8.69 -13.81
C VAL A 579 -21.83 -10.21 -13.73
N ILE A 580 -21.30 -10.92 -14.73
CA ILE A 580 -21.44 -12.37 -14.87
C ILE A 580 -20.09 -13.03 -15.09
N ASP A 581 -20.02 -14.31 -14.73
CA ASP A 581 -18.92 -15.20 -15.04
C ASP A 581 -18.92 -15.50 -16.54
N ALA A 582 -17.81 -15.19 -17.22
CA ALA A 582 -17.69 -15.30 -18.68
C ALA A 582 -17.89 -16.73 -19.20
N GLU A 583 -17.52 -17.74 -18.40
CA GLU A 583 -17.55 -19.16 -18.78
C GLU A 583 -18.90 -19.79 -18.46
N THR A 584 -19.46 -19.50 -17.28
CA THR A 584 -20.69 -20.15 -16.80
C THR A 584 -21.97 -19.34 -17.01
N GLY A 585 -21.84 -18.05 -17.33
CA GLY A 585 -22.96 -17.11 -17.42
C GLY A 585 -23.64 -16.80 -16.08
N LYS A 586 -23.12 -17.31 -14.96
CA LYS A 586 -23.72 -17.10 -13.63
C LYS A 586 -23.46 -15.68 -13.12
N PRO A 587 -24.39 -15.08 -12.38
CA PRO A 587 -24.18 -13.77 -11.76
C PRO A 587 -23.04 -13.78 -10.73
N ILE A 588 -22.29 -12.69 -10.66
CA ILE A 588 -21.21 -12.49 -9.69
C ILE A 588 -21.66 -11.49 -8.62
N TRP A 589 -21.89 -11.97 -7.40
CA TRP A 589 -22.24 -11.14 -6.24
C TRP A 589 -20.98 -10.54 -5.59
N GLY A 590 -21.03 -9.27 -5.19
CA GLY A 590 -19.94 -8.59 -4.49
C GLY A 590 -18.79 -8.14 -5.39
N ALA A 591 -18.99 -8.11 -6.71
CA ALA A 591 -18.07 -7.41 -7.61
C ALA A 591 -18.14 -5.91 -7.33
N ILE A 592 -16.98 -5.28 -7.19
CA ILE A 592 -16.84 -3.85 -6.94
C ILE A 592 -16.75 -3.16 -8.29
N LEU A 593 -17.57 -2.15 -8.51
CA LEU A 593 -17.49 -1.27 -9.66
C LEU A 593 -17.05 0.10 -9.16
N ARG A 594 -15.88 0.57 -9.62
CA ARG A 594 -15.30 1.85 -9.22
C ARG A 594 -14.99 2.68 -10.43
N VAL A 595 -15.25 3.97 -10.32
CA VAL A 595 -14.84 4.91 -11.36
C VAL A 595 -13.39 5.33 -11.15
N LEU A 596 -12.57 5.23 -12.20
CA LEU A 596 -11.23 5.80 -12.25
C LEU A 596 -11.31 7.15 -12.98
N PRO A 597 -11.08 8.29 -12.29
CA PRO A 597 -11.03 9.60 -12.94
C PRO A 597 -9.96 9.65 -14.02
N ARG A 598 -10.15 10.48 -15.04
CA ARG A 598 -9.02 10.88 -15.90
C ARG A 598 -8.04 11.71 -15.08
N ILE A 599 -6.76 11.59 -15.42
CA ILE A 599 -5.71 12.41 -14.80
C ILE A 599 -6.08 13.88 -15.00
N GLY A 600 -6.27 14.61 -13.90
CA GLY A 600 -6.69 16.01 -13.91
C GLY A 600 -8.19 16.27 -13.72
N ASP A 601 -9.02 15.24 -13.48
CA ASP A 601 -10.43 15.46 -13.12
C ASP A 601 -10.60 16.01 -11.68
N ALA A 602 -11.82 16.44 -11.37
CA ALA A 602 -12.19 17.14 -10.12
C ALA A 602 -12.14 16.26 -8.86
N ILE A 603 -12.22 14.93 -9.01
CA ILE A 603 -12.43 14.00 -7.90
C ILE A 603 -11.11 13.27 -7.60
N PRO A 604 -10.57 13.38 -6.37
CA PRO A 604 -9.50 12.50 -5.91
C PRO A 604 -9.95 11.04 -6.03
N ILE A 605 -9.06 10.14 -6.44
CA ILE A 605 -9.42 8.73 -6.65
C ILE A 605 -10.09 8.11 -5.41
N GLU A 606 -9.70 8.55 -4.20
CA GLU A 606 -10.25 8.13 -2.92
C GLU A 606 -11.74 8.48 -2.73
N GLN A 607 -12.23 9.49 -3.45
CA GLN A 607 -13.61 9.99 -3.37
C GLN A 607 -14.44 9.62 -4.61
N ALA A 608 -13.86 8.84 -5.54
CA ALA A 608 -14.57 8.41 -6.73
C ALA A 608 -15.74 7.47 -6.37
N PRO A 609 -16.94 7.65 -6.96
CA PRO A 609 -18.07 6.78 -6.71
C PRO A 609 -17.76 5.32 -6.99
N PHE A 610 -18.33 4.44 -6.17
CA PHE A 610 -18.26 3.00 -6.35
C PHE A 610 -19.59 2.36 -5.93
N THR A 611 -19.80 1.13 -6.36
CA THR A 611 -20.95 0.31 -5.95
C THR A 611 -20.54 -1.17 -5.93
N PHE A 612 -21.40 -2.01 -5.35
CA PHE A 612 -21.25 -3.45 -5.36
C PHE A 612 -22.38 -4.08 -6.17
N THR A 613 -22.11 -5.24 -6.78
CA THR A 613 -23.19 -6.05 -7.34
C THR A 613 -24.03 -6.71 -6.24
N ASP A 614 -25.31 -6.94 -6.52
CA ASP A 614 -26.23 -7.72 -5.70
C ASP A 614 -26.10 -9.24 -5.95
N GLN A 615 -26.92 -10.05 -5.29
CA GLN A 615 -26.96 -11.51 -5.45
C GLN A 615 -27.27 -11.98 -6.87
N GLN A 616 -27.93 -11.14 -7.68
CA GLN A 616 -28.22 -11.39 -9.09
C GLN A 616 -27.15 -10.79 -10.00
N GLY A 617 -26.02 -10.35 -9.44
CA GLY A 617 -24.91 -9.74 -10.18
C GLY A 617 -25.23 -8.33 -10.66
N ARG A 618 -26.36 -7.73 -10.29
CA ARG A 618 -26.78 -6.43 -10.79
C ARG A 618 -26.15 -5.32 -9.98
N PHE A 619 -25.82 -4.22 -10.63
CA PHE A 619 -25.31 -3.03 -9.95
C PHE A 619 -26.08 -1.79 -10.37
N ARG A 620 -26.05 -0.79 -9.48
CA ARG A 620 -26.53 0.55 -9.74
C ARG A 620 -25.50 1.53 -9.17
N LEU A 621 -24.83 2.25 -10.06
CA LEU A 621 -23.85 3.26 -9.73
C LEU A 621 -24.49 4.65 -9.93
N THR A 622 -24.60 5.40 -8.84
CA THR A 622 -25.21 6.74 -8.78
C THR A 622 -24.15 7.81 -8.53
N ASP A 623 -24.60 9.05 -8.31
CA ASP A 623 -23.75 10.18 -7.92
C ASP A 623 -22.70 10.56 -8.98
N LEU A 624 -23.01 10.21 -10.24
CA LEU A 624 -22.22 10.55 -11.42
C LEU A 624 -22.89 11.66 -12.23
N HIS A 625 -22.06 12.43 -12.93
CA HIS A 625 -22.49 13.39 -13.93
C HIS A 625 -21.96 13.00 -15.31
N ARG A 626 -22.72 13.26 -16.38
CA ARG A 626 -22.33 12.89 -17.76
C ARG A 626 -21.03 13.52 -18.25
N ASP A 627 -20.67 14.67 -17.69
CA ASP A 627 -19.42 15.36 -18.02
C ASP A 627 -18.20 14.71 -17.36
N TYR A 628 -18.42 13.79 -16.42
CA TYR A 628 -17.34 13.05 -15.80
C TYR A 628 -16.81 12.03 -16.78
N GLY A 629 -15.53 12.12 -17.13
CA GLY A 629 -14.88 11.09 -17.91
C GLY A 629 -14.05 10.17 -17.03
N GLY A 630 -13.56 9.12 -17.66
CA GLY A 630 -12.78 8.09 -16.97
C GLY A 630 -13.23 6.72 -17.42
N THR A 631 -12.82 5.74 -16.64
CA THR A 631 -13.10 4.33 -16.89
C THR A 631 -13.80 3.72 -15.68
N LEU A 632 -14.55 2.66 -15.94
CA LEU A 632 -15.16 1.82 -14.93
C LEU A 632 -14.24 0.61 -14.73
N MET A 633 -13.64 0.52 -13.55
CA MET A 633 -12.87 -0.64 -13.12
C MET A 633 -13.78 -1.60 -12.37
N VAL A 634 -13.80 -2.87 -12.78
CA VAL A 634 -14.57 -3.93 -12.13
C VAL A 634 -13.63 -4.94 -11.50
N LEU A 635 -13.83 -5.19 -10.21
CA LEU A 635 -12.94 -5.99 -9.36
C LEU A 635 -13.71 -7.08 -8.62
N HIS A 636 -13.19 -8.31 -8.59
CA HIS A 636 -13.68 -9.38 -7.73
C HIS A 636 -12.54 -10.35 -7.35
N PRO A 637 -12.53 -10.98 -6.16
CA PRO A 637 -11.42 -11.83 -5.74
C PRO A 637 -11.06 -13.00 -6.65
N LEU A 638 -12.07 -13.65 -7.23
CA LEU A 638 -11.91 -14.81 -8.11
C LEU A 638 -11.70 -14.51 -9.59
N TYR A 639 -11.82 -13.24 -10.00
CA TYR A 639 -11.84 -12.88 -11.42
C TYR A 639 -10.78 -11.85 -11.76
N GLU A 640 -10.33 -11.90 -13.01
CA GLU A 640 -9.39 -10.93 -13.55
C GLU A 640 -10.08 -9.55 -13.62
N PRO A 641 -9.40 -8.46 -13.20
CA PRO A 641 -10.00 -7.13 -13.20
C PRO A 641 -10.19 -6.64 -14.64
N ILE A 642 -11.29 -5.95 -14.94
CA ILE A 642 -11.51 -5.33 -16.27
C ILE A 642 -11.68 -3.82 -16.12
N GLU A 643 -11.20 -3.08 -17.11
CA GLU A 643 -11.39 -1.65 -17.25
C GLU A 643 -12.16 -1.40 -18.56
N THR A 644 -13.25 -0.64 -18.48
CA THR A 644 -14.11 -0.32 -19.63
C THR A 644 -14.51 1.16 -19.59
N SER A 645 -14.96 1.73 -20.71
CA SER A 645 -15.36 3.14 -20.77
C SER A 645 -16.58 3.41 -19.90
N LEU A 646 -16.56 4.47 -19.10
CA LEU A 646 -17.67 4.83 -18.22
C LEU A 646 -19.00 5.13 -18.96
N HIS A 647 -18.92 5.52 -20.23
CA HIS A 647 -20.09 5.92 -21.04
C HIS A 647 -20.62 4.82 -21.95
N GLU A 648 -20.06 3.61 -21.92
CA GLU A 648 -20.58 2.47 -22.65
C GLU A 648 -21.89 1.95 -22.04
N GLN A 649 -22.74 1.31 -22.85
CA GLN A 649 -23.91 0.60 -22.32
C GLN A 649 -23.46 -0.71 -21.67
N HIS A 650 -23.30 -0.69 -20.35
CA HIS A 650 -22.93 -1.87 -19.58
C HIS A 650 -24.14 -2.77 -19.27
N ARG A 651 -24.83 -3.31 -20.28
CA ARG A 651 -25.93 -4.26 -20.01
C ARG A 651 -25.42 -5.49 -19.27
N GLU A 652 -24.25 -5.98 -19.67
CA GLU A 652 -23.63 -7.18 -19.12
C GLU A 652 -22.10 -7.07 -19.22
N ILE A 653 -21.43 -7.17 -18.08
CA ILE A 653 -19.97 -7.19 -17.96
C ILE A 653 -19.56 -8.62 -17.66
N ARG A 654 -18.74 -9.22 -18.52
CA ARG A 654 -18.23 -10.58 -18.38
C ARG A 654 -16.86 -10.57 -17.71
N LEU A 655 -16.72 -11.28 -16.60
CA LEU A 655 -15.44 -11.46 -15.92
C LEU A 655 -14.90 -12.88 -16.12
N GLU A 656 -13.62 -12.98 -16.44
CA GLU A 656 -12.90 -14.25 -16.58
C GLU A 656 -12.30 -14.68 -15.24
N ARG A 657 -12.43 -15.97 -14.90
CA ARG A 657 -11.86 -16.49 -13.65
C ARG A 657 -10.33 -16.42 -13.70
N ILE A 658 -9.73 -16.01 -12.58
CA ILE A 658 -8.28 -16.09 -12.41
C ILE A 658 -7.89 -17.57 -12.43
N ARG A 659 -7.02 -17.94 -13.38
CA ARG A 659 -6.44 -19.29 -13.46
C ARG A 659 -4.99 -19.26 -12.96
N PRO A 660 -4.49 -20.32 -12.30
CA PRO A 660 -3.07 -20.42 -12.01
C PRO A 660 -2.30 -20.34 -13.33
N LYS A 661 -1.23 -19.53 -13.40
CA LYS A 661 -0.26 -19.68 -14.50
C LYS A 661 0.25 -21.12 -14.41
N LEU A 662 0.11 -21.93 -15.47
CA LEU A 662 0.73 -23.25 -15.45
C LEU A 662 2.24 -23.03 -15.27
N GLY A 663 2.81 -23.63 -14.21
CA GLY A 663 4.24 -23.51 -13.94
C GLY A 663 5.03 -23.90 -15.18
N VAL A 664 6.05 -23.10 -15.53
CA VAL A 664 6.89 -23.36 -16.71
C VAL A 664 7.43 -24.78 -16.63
N GLN A 665 6.96 -25.66 -17.53
CA GLN A 665 7.40 -27.06 -17.61
C GLN A 665 8.51 -27.25 -18.65
N LEU A 666 8.77 -26.24 -19.48
CA LEU A 666 9.75 -26.34 -20.54
C LEU A 666 11.18 -26.20 -20.00
N ALA A 667 11.97 -27.27 -20.16
CA ALA A 667 13.39 -27.29 -19.85
C ALA A 667 14.12 -28.25 -20.79
N VAL A 668 15.36 -27.91 -21.17
CA VAL A 668 16.22 -28.79 -21.97
C VAL A 668 16.45 -30.11 -21.23
N GLY A 669 16.33 -31.23 -21.93
CA GLY A 669 16.46 -32.58 -21.37
C GLY A 669 15.18 -33.11 -20.68
N LYS A 670 14.06 -32.40 -20.75
CA LYS A 670 12.74 -32.86 -20.27
C LYS A 670 11.77 -33.14 -21.42
N PRO A 671 10.72 -33.97 -21.22
CA PRO A 671 9.67 -34.16 -22.22
C PRO A 671 9.00 -32.83 -22.60
N ALA A 672 8.71 -32.65 -23.88
CA ALA A 672 7.98 -31.50 -24.38
C ALA A 672 6.52 -31.53 -23.84
N PRO A 673 5.98 -30.39 -23.35
CA PRO A 673 4.58 -30.32 -22.93
C PRO A 673 3.61 -30.62 -24.10
N PRO A 674 2.36 -31.05 -23.82
CA PRO A 674 1.36 -31.21 -24.88
C PRO A 674 0.89 -29.85 -25.44
N LEU A 675 0.45 -29.84 -26.69
CA LEU A 675 -0.22 -28.70 -27.35
C LEU A 675 -1.74 -28.80 -27.13
N SER A 676 -2.19 -28.58 -25.90
CA SER A 676 -3.51 -29.01 -25.41
C SER A 676 -4.69 -28.21 -25.93
N ASP A 677 -4.50 -26.92 -26.21
CA ASP A 677 -5.55 -25.99 -26.64
C ASP A 677 -5.34 -25.43 -28.06
N VAL A 678 -4.39 -25.99 -28.82
CA VAL A 678 -4.13 -25.53 -30.20
C VAL A 678 -5.25 -25.98 -31.14
N GLN A 679 -5.88 -25.01 -31.81
CA GLN A 679 -6.75 -25.25 -32.95
C GLN A 679 -5.91 -25.39 -34.22
N TRP A 680 -5.85 -26.61 -34.75
CA TRP A 680 -5.12 -26.90 -35.99
C TRP A 680 -5.94 -26.53 -37.22
N LEU A 681 -5.32 -25.79 -38.14
CA LEU A 681 -6.03 -25.16 -39.27
C LEU A 681 -6.20 -26.10 -40.47
N ASP A 682 -5.39 -27.16 -40.53
CA ASP A 682 -5.31 -28.12 -41.65
C ASP A 682 -5.73 -29.56 -41.26
N GLY A 683 -6.59 -29.72 -40.25
CA GLY A 683 -7.11 -31.02 -39.79
C GLY A 683 -6.62 -31.44 -38.41
N ASP A 684 -6.55 -32.74 -38.14
CA ASP A 684 -6.23 -33.28 -36.80
C ASP A 684 -4.84 -32.87 -36.28
N ALA A 685 -4.71 -32.83 -34.96
CA ALA A 685 -3.46 -32.48 -34.28
C ALA A 685 -2.30 -33.39 -34.71
N PRO A 686 -1.18 -32.84 -35.23
CA PRO A 686 0.01 -33.61 -35.55
C PRO A 686 0.70 -34.09 -34.26
N PRO A 687 1.31 -35.29 -34.25
CA PRO A 687 2.10 -35.74 -33.12
C PRO A 687 3.36 -34.86 -32.97
N LEU A 688 3.76 -34.59 -31.72
CA LEU A 688 5.01 -33.86 -31.42
C LEU A 688 6.26 -34.65 -31.82
N THR A 689 6.21 -35.99 -31.72
CA THR A 689 7.24 -36.90 -32.21
C THR A 689 6.87 -37.35 -33.61
N GLY A 690 7.41 -36.71 -34.63
CA GLY A 690 7.03 -36.88 -36.04
C GLY A 690 7.35 -38.23 -36.68
N LYS A 691 6.95 -39.36 -36.07
CA LYS A 691 7.29 -40.73 -36.51
C LYS A 691 8.79 -40.94 -36.74
N GLY A 692 9.63 -40.48 -35.79
CA GLY A 692 11.09 -40.59 -35.88
C GLY A 692 11.81 -39.37 -36.46
N LYS A 693 11.13 -38.22 -36.59
CA LYS A 693 11.71 -36.93 -37.00
C LYS A 693 11.98 -36.03 -35.80
N GLU A 694 12.97 -35.15 -35.92
CA GLU A 694 13.17 -34.02 -35.02
C GLU A 694 12.13 -32.92 -35.36
N THR A 695 11.45 -32.40 -34.35
CA THR A 695 10.38 -31.40 -34.51
C THR A 695 10.88 -30.02 -34.14
N TYR A 696 10.73 -29.09 -35.07
CA TYR A 696 10.96 -27.66 -34.90
C TYR A 696 9.60 -27.00 -34.68
N LEU A 697 9.28 -26.70 -33.43
CA LEU A 697 8.04 -26.06 -33.02
C LEU A 697 8.27 -24.56 -32.88
N LEU A 698 7.66 -23.78 -33.77
CA LEU A 698 7.74 -22.33 -33.77
C LEU A 698 6.45 -21.72 -33.23
N PHE A 699 6.57 -20.89 -32.21
CA PHE A 699 5.53 -19.96 -31.78
C PHE A 699 5.73 -18.62 -32.48
N ALA A 700 4.69 -18.13 -33.15
CA ALA A 700 4.79 -16.99 -34.06
C ALA A 700 3.58 -16.05 -33.95
N MET A 701 3.72 -14.85 -34.52
CA MET A 701 2.63 -13.91 -34.76
C MET A 701 2.57 -13.61 -36.27
N PRO A 702 1.39 -13.58 -36.90
CA PRO A 702 1.23 -13.20 -38.29
C PRO A 702 1.72 -11.76 -38.52
N PHE A 703 2.30 -11.52 -39.69
CA PHE A 703 2.87 -10.22 -40.11
C PHE A 703 4.04 -9.68 -39.28
N ASP A 704 4.54 -10.42 -38.28
CA ASP A 704 5.75 -10.04 -37.57
C ASP A 704 7.00 -10.36 -38.43
N PRO A 705 7.85 -9.37 -38.76
CA PRO A 705 8.99 -9.59 -39.66
C PRO A 705 10.01 -10.61 -39.14
N SER A 706 10.16 -10.74 -37.81
CA SER A 706 11.08 -11.71 -37.22
C SER A 706 10.53 -13.13 -37.34
N CYS A 707 9.22 -13.30 -37.17
CA CYS A 707 8.52 -14.56 -37.38
C CYS A 707 8.58 -15.00 -38.86
N GLU A 708 8.36 -14.08 -39.81
CA GLU A 708 8.46 -14.38 -41.24
C GLU A 708 9.87 -14.85 -41.64
N LYS A 709 10.91 -14.19 -41.11
CA LYS A 709 12.30 -14.61 -41.30
C LYS A 709 12.55 -16.01 -40.73
N ALA A 710 12.02 -16.32 -39.55
CA ALA A 710 12.14 -17.64 -38.94
C ALA A 710 11.44 -18.72 -39.79
N LEU A 711 10.23 -18.43 -40.29
CA LEU A 711 9.49 -19.33 -41.18
C LEU A 711 10.26 -19.68 -42.45
N GLN A 712 10.89 -18.71 -43.10
CA GLN A 712 11.70 -18.97 -44.31
C GLN A 712 12.95 -19.80 -44.00
N ARG A 713 13.66 -19.53 -42.89
CA ARG A 713 14.83 -20.32 -42.49
C ARG A 713 14.47 -21.77 -42.18
N LEU A 714 13.32 -22.00 -41.53
CA LEU A 714 12.80 -23.35 -41.29
C LEU A 714 12.42 -24.06 -42.59
N LYS A 715 11.95 -23.32 -43.61
CA LYS A 715 11.60 -23.88 -44.92
C LYS A 715 12.85 -24.43 -45.61
N GLU A 716 13.92 -23.64 -45.63
CA GLU A 716 15.21 -24.06 -46.18
C GLU A 716 15.79 -25.25 -45.41
N LEU A 717 15.68 -25.24 -44.08
CA LEU A 717 16.18 -26.32 -43.24
C LEU A 717 15.43 -27.63 -43.50
N GLN A 718 14.09 -27.59 -43.52
CA GLN A 718 13.27 -28.77 -43.79
C GLN A 718 13.52 -29.28 -45.23
N ALA A 719 13.69 -28.39 -46.21
CA ALA A 719 13.98 -28.79 -47.60
C ALA A 719 15.31 -29.56 -47.74
N LYS A 720 16.31 -29.25 -46.90
CA LYS A 720 17.60 -29.97 -46.88
C LYS A 720 17.51 -31.37 -46.27
N SER A 721 16.50 -31.65 -45.43
CA SER A 721 16.37 -32.92 -44.71
C SER A 721 14.90 -33.28 -44.43
N PRO A 722 14.07 -33.43 -45.47
CA PRO A 722 12.61 -33.59 -45.32
C PRO A 722 12.22 -34.89 -44.60
N GLU A 723 13.07 -35.92 -44.71
CA GLU A 723 12.87 -37.20 -44.03
C GLU A 723 13.28 -37.18 -42.55
N LYS A 724 14.00 -36.14 -42.08
CA LYS A 724 14.49 -36.05 -40.70
C LYS A 724 13.82 -34.94 -39.88
N ILE A 725 13.20 -33.96 -40.54
CA ILE A 725 12.71 -32.74 -39.90
C ILE A 725 11.20 -32.57 -40.13
N GLN A 726 10.49 -32.32 -39.04
CA GLN A 726 9.12 -31.81 -39.05
C GLN A 726 9.12 -30.37 -38.54
N VAL A 727 8.32 -29.50 -39.17
CA VAL A 727 8.09 -28.14 -38.70
C VAL A 727 6.61 -27.98 -38.33
N LEU A 728 6.37 -27.51 -37.11
CA LEU A 728 5.06 -27.14 -36.59
C LEU A 728 5.07 -25.65 -36.27
N VAL A 729 4.03 -24.94 -36.65
CA VAL A 729 3.90 -23.51 -36.36
C VAL A 729 2.60 -23.28 -35.60
N VAL A 730 2.68 -22.64 -34.45
CA VAL A 730 1.53 -22.24 -33.64
C VAL A 730 1.52 -20.72 -33.56
N PHE A 731 0.51 -20.11 -34.17
CA PHE A 731 0.31 -18.66 -34.12
C PHE A 731 -0.40 -18.26 -32.83
N ASP A 732 -0.16 -17.03 -32.40
CA ASP A 732 -1.02 -16.34 -31.44
C ASP A 732 -2.43 -16.09 -32.02
N ALA A 733 -3.31 -15.49 -31.23
CA ALA A 733 -4.71 -15.27 -31.62
C ALA A 733 -4.93 -13.86 -32.21
N SER A 734 -3.91 -13.26 -32.84
CA SER A 734 -3.98 -11.89 -33.38
C SER A 734 -4.80 -11.78 -34.66
N LEU A 735 -5.04 -12.91 -35.33
CA LEU A 735 -5.99 -13.03 -36.41
C LEU A 735 -7.03 -14.11 -36.09
N PRO A 736 -8.31 -13.89 -36.44
CA PRO A 736 -9.30 -14.96 -36.44
C PRO A 736 -8.84 -16.13 -37.32
N ALA A 737 -9.19 -17.36 -36.93
CA ALA A 737 -8.72 -18.58 -37.60
C ALA A 737 -8.96 -18.60 -39.13
N GLU A 738 -10.05 -18.01 -39.61
CA GLU A 738 -10.36 -17.93 -41.05
C GLU A 738 -9.48 -16.92 -41.80
N GLU A 739 -9.17 -15.78 -41.20
CA GLU A 739 -8.25 -14.79 -41.78
C GLU A 739 -6.81 -15.31 -41.78
N LEU A 740 -6.43 -16.01 -40.70
CA LEU A 740 -5.12 -16.64 -40.57
C LEU A 740 -4.90 -17.73 -41.66
N LYS A 741 -5.93 -18.49 -42.03
CA LYS A 741 -5.87 -19.41 -43.19
C LYS A 741 -5.58 -18.67 -44.49
N GLY A 742 -6.11 -17.46 -44.66
CA GLY A 742 -5.80 -16.59 -45.80
C GLY A 742 -4.31 -16.22 -45.84
N TYR A 743 -3.78 -15.71 -44.73
CA TYR A 743 -2.36 -15.38 -44.59
C TYR A 743 -1.44 -16.58 -44.85
N ILE A 744 -1.76 -17.75 -44.30
CA ILE A 744 -0.96 -18.98 -44.49
C ILE A 744 -0.92 -19.41 -45.96
N ARG A 745 -2.02 -19.27 -46.71
CA ARG A 745 -2.04 -19.58 -48.14
C ARG A 745 -1.08 -18.69 -48.93
N GLU A 746 -0.97 -17.41 -48.57
CA GLU A 746 -0.04 -16.48 -49.20
C GLU A 746 1.43 -16.82 -48.92
N LEU A 747 1.74 -17.32 -47.72
CA LEU A 747 3.09 -17.73 -47.35
C LEU A 747 3.62 -18.91 -48.18
N ASN A 748 2.73 -19.78 -48.68
CA ASN A 748 3.06 -20.96 -49.49
C ASN A 748 4.19 -21.82 -48.87
N LEU A 749 3.96 -22.26 -47.62
CA LEU A 749 4.90 -23.02 -46.79
C LEU A 749 4.39 -24.45 -46.54
N PRO A 750 5.28 -25.46 -46.48
CA PRO A 750 4.89 -26.87 -46.38
C PRO A 750 4.62 -27.34 -44.93
N PHE A 751 4.38 -26.42 -43.99
CA PHE A 751 4.29 -26.72 -42.57
C PHE A 751 2.86 -27.08 -42.14
N ARG A 752 2.72 -27.56 -40.91
CA ARG A 752 1.42 -27.67 -40.23
C ARG A 752 1.22 -26.45 -39.34
N PHE A 753 0.07 -25.81 -39.49
CA PHE A 753 -0.26 -24.59 -38.76
C PHE A 753 -1.40 -24.79 -37.77
N GLY A 754 -1.23 -24.22 -36.59
CA GLY A 754 -2.28 -24.08 -35.59
C GLY A 754 -2.32 -22.66 -35.05
N THR A 755 -3.39 -22.34 -34.33
CA THR A 755 -3.54 -21.11 -33.55
C THR A 755 -4.04 -21.45 -32.16
N VAL A 756 -3.64 -20.68 -31.18
CA VAL A 756 -4.19 -20.79 -29.82
C VAL A 756 -5.52 -20.06 -29.73
N PRO A 757 -6.40 -20.40 -28.75
CA PRO A 757 -7.69 -19.75 -28.60
C PRO A 757 -7.53 -18.26 -28.34
N GLU A 758 -8.52 -17.49 -28.80
CA GLU A 758 -8.65 -16.08 -28.44
C GLU A 758 -8.82 -15.96 -26.92
N GLY A 759 -7.94 -15.17 -26.31
CA GLY A 759 -7.89 -14.89 -24.88
C GLY A 759 -7.59 -13.42 -24.65
N ARG A 760 -7.58 -12.98 -23.38
CA ARG A 760 -7.46 -11.55 -23.02
C ARG A 760 -6.20 -10.89 -23.58
N ARG A 761 -5.13 -11.68 -23.74
CA ARG A 761 -3.87 -11.21 -24.31
C ARG A 761 -3.65 -11.78 -25.69
N ILE A 762 -4.66 -11.89 -26.55
CA ILE A 762 -4.47 -12.30 -27.94
C ILE A 762 -3.81 -13.71 -27.98
N GLY A 763 -4.25 -14.61 -27.10
CA GLY A 763 -3.74 -16.00 -27.01
C GLY A 763 -2.45 -16.20 -26.23
N TRP A 764 -1.80 -15.13 -25.73
CA TRP A 764 -0.60 -15.23 -24.90
C TRP A 764 -0.84 -15.86 -23.53
N ASP A 765 -2.10 -15.91 -23.10
CA ASP A 765 -2.60 -16.60 -21.92
C ASP A 765 -3.05 -18.04 -22.18
N SER A 766 -2.90 -18.55 -23.40
CA SER A 766 -3.21 -19.95 -23.74
C SER A 766 -2.40 -20.96 -22.93
N GLU A 767 -3.00 -22.11 -22.64
CA GLU A 767 -2.35 -23.20 -21.91
C GLU A 767 -1.07 -23.64 -22.63
N THR A 768 -1.10 -23.73 -23.95
CA THR A 768 0.06 -24.07 -24.77
C THR A 768 1.19 -23.03 -24.62
N PHE A 769 0.93 -21.73 -24.79
CA PHE A 769 1.98 -20.71 -24.64
C PHE A 769 2.55 -20.70 -23.22
N GLN A 770 1.70 -20.87 -22.20
CA GLN A 770 2.12 -20.93 -20.80
C GLN A 770 3.01 -22.15 -20.51
N ARG A 771 2.60 -23.36 -20.93
CA ARG A 771 3.37 -24.60 -20.73
C ARG A 771 4.75 -24.54 -21.38
N TYR A 772 4.82 -23.94 -22.57
CA TYR A 772 6.07 -23.72 -23.31
C TYR A 772 6.83 -22.46 -22.88
N GLY A 773 6.32 -21.69 -21.92
CA GLY A 773 7.00 -20.50 -21.38
C GLY A 773 7.25 -19.41 -22.42
N VAL A 774 6.36 -19.26 -23.41
CA VAL A 774 6.49 -18.28 -24.49
C VAL A 774 6.32 -16.86 -23.92
N LYS A 775 7.41 -16.10 -23.86
CA LYS A 775 7.43 -14.70 -23.37
C LYS A 775 7.59 -13.66 -24.49
N SER A 776 8.00 -14.11 -25.67
CA SER A 776 8.17 -13.31 -26.88
C SER A 776 8.04 -14.21 -28.10
N VAL A 777 7.74 -13.65 -29.26
CA VAL A 777 7.78 -14.35 -30.55
C VAL A 777 8.82 -13.67 -31.46
N PRO A 778 9.47 -14.41 -32.38
CA PRO A 778 9.41 -15.86 -32.50
C PRO A 778 10.06 -16.57 -31.30
N THR A 779 9.45 -17.68 -30.85
CA THR A 779 10.09 -18.64 -29.94
C THR A 779 10.16 -19.99 -30.64
N LEU A 780 11.36 -20.53 -30.77
CA LEU A 780 11.62 -21.81 -31.43
C LEU A 780 12.04 -22.86 -30.40
N VAL A 781 11.37 -24.01 -30.41
CA VAL A 781 11.71 -25.16 -29.56
C VAL A 781 12.05 -26.34 -30.46
N VAL A 782 13.23 -26.94 -30.22
CA VAL A 782 13.68 -28.14 -30.93
C VAL A 782 13.44 -29.34 -30.04
N ILE A 783 12.70 -30.31 -30.56
CA ILE A 783 12.25 -31.51 -29.85
C ILE A 783 12.78 -32.72 -30.60
N ASP A 784 13.47 -33.62 -29.90
CA ASP A 784 14.02 -34.82 -30.51
C ASP A 784 12.94 -35.86 -30.87
N GLU A 785 13.35 -36.90 -31.57
CA GLU A 785 12.49 -38.00 -32.02
C GLU A 785 11.77 -38.77 -30.89
N LYS A 786 12.22 -38.63 -29.64
CA LYS A 786 11.62 -39.23 -28.45
C LYS A 786 10.71 -38.26 -27.68
N GLY A 787 10.59 -37.03 -28.15
CA GLY A 787 9.74 -36.00 -27.54
C GLY A 787 10.46 -35.23 -26.42
N ILE A 788 11.79 -35.28 -26.35
CA ILE A 788 12.58 -34.55 -25.37
C ILE A 788 13.05 -33.22 -25.95
N VAL A 789 12.94 -32.15 -25.16
CA VAL A 789 13.37 -30.80 -25.54
C VAL A 789 14.90 -30.78 -25.62
N LYS A 790 15.42 -30.51 -26.82
CA LYS A 790 16.86 -30.47 -27.12
C LYS A 790 17.43 -29.06 -27.02
N ALA A 791 16.68 -28.06 -27.47
CA ALA A 791 17.08 -26.66 -27.44
C ALA A 791 15.86 -25.72 -27.41
N ILE A 792 16.06 -24.53 -26.87
CA ILE A 792 15.09 -23.43 -26.80
C ILE A 792 15.81 -22.20 -27.37
N ASN A 793 15.23 -21.58 -28.40
CA ASN A 793 15.79 -20.47 -29.18
C ASN A 793 17.26 -20.68 -29.61
N PRO A 794 17.59 -21.79 -30.31
CA PRO A 794 18.91 -21.96 -30.89
C PRO A 794 19.15 -20.95 -32.03
N GLU A 795 20.42 -20.56 -32.23
CA GLU A 795 20.85 -19.55 -33.22
C GLU A 795 20.69 -19.93 -34.70
#